data_AF-A0A7X8F158-F1
#
_entry.id   AF-A0A7X8F158-F1
#
_cell.length_a   1.000
_cell.length_b   1.000
_cell.length_c   1.000
_cell.angle_alpha   90.00
_cell.angle_beta   90.00
_cell.angle_gamma   90.00
#
_symmetry.space_group_name_H-M   'P 1'
#
loop_
_entity.id
_entity.type
_entity.pdbx_description
1 polymer ?
#
loop_
_entity_poly.entity_id
_entity_poly.type
_entity_poly.pdbx_seq_one_letter_code
_entity_poly.pdbx_strand_id
1 'polypeptide(L)'
;MNTETDKNAIRLSTLKINVDVIGNIATTTYDMTFSNSSNRVLEGEFEFPLDNGQTVSRYALDINGKLREGVVVEKEKGRQVFETIVRQKIDPGLVEMTSGNNFKTRVYPIPANGSRRVVIAYEHELKIIDEKRTYILQPLTSEAVDVFEFSINVYNSSIKNTNEKSSSFDTLDFENWNDSYNATVKKENYIQTKPLSFTLPSTKTGDTYIQTVGTDTYFYYYAPHNIYTPHTAETKNKKLPTNITVFYDISSSTEKRDRTREIALLEKYISLCNPKIIKVVTFSNDIHEEKIFNSNSISKIKEYLENQKYDGSTNFDSLDFDSYAAKTDEILLFSDGMNTWGKTISFSEKSKKFNSSVPVITINSCYSANHSLLSMLAVKNNGVYVNLCRNTNEESINMITKETFRLLNIEYDNTKFDNVYPEKHAVVNDTFSMAGILKKKNGTITLSFGYGTNVTERINVDISSINGIEATNVQRIWAQKKIENLSVFYDDNKTEITELSKKFNIVTKDTSLIVLDNVSDYIRYDITPPEELKDEYNKLIRSNPKQETENTIPTSVYKTFEKFKEWWNTSLKEFKTKKSKKPQDEISIRNQTFSNAASESIDSEIIITQSASSARFAESAPVSNYNESTPNMIMPKSKSNSSNQQIISVELQTWTPDNEYLKKLKKTALEDMYDTYLQLKTSYSSSPAFFIEVSDYFFDENLEKEAYRILSNLAEIETENSDILRALGNKLVEHKDYKNAIWVFEKLTKIRSEIPQFFRDLAMAYHYNGENQKAVDTLWYLASKGWDSRFEEVQQIALNDMNSIIALNNKNKLDTSFIDKKLMENFPVDIRIVLTWNTDNCDIDLWVTDPDNEKCYYKNKLTANGGRISRDFTRGYGPEEFCIKEAPEGTYKIEANYYGTSSQKMLQPVIVQAEIFTNFGRTNQKREVLTLQLDSVKGVFTIGTVTFKK
;
A
#
# COMPACT_ATOMS: atom_id res chain seq x y z
N MET A 1 5.23 -21.64 18.50
CA MET A 1 6.69 -21.53 18.65
C MET A 1 7.06 -20.05 18.61
N ASN A 2 7.51 -19.49 19.74
CA ASN A 2 8.34 -18.28 19.95
C ASN A 2 8.22 -17.06 19.00
N THR A 3 7.01 -16.64 18.62
CA THR A 3 6.83 -15.42 17.82
C THR A 3 7.01 -14.11 18.62
N GLU A 4 6.79 -14.12 19.94
CA GLU A 4 6.99 -12.92 20.78
C GLU A 4 8.47 -12.56 20.98
N THR A 5 9.36 -13.55 21.11
CA THR A 5 10.81 -13.31 21.28
C THR A 5 11.48 -12.70 20.06
N ASP A 6 10.95 -12.95 18.85
CA ASP A 6 11.49 -12.38 17.62
C ASP A 6 11.06 -10.91 17.40
N LYS A 7 9.93 -10.49 18.01
CA LYS A 7 9.33 -9.15 17.81
C LYS A 7 10.25 -8.01 18.26
N ASN A 8 11.16 -8.30 19.20
CA ASN A 8 12.13 -7.34 19.74
C ASN A 8 13.58 -7.72 19.41
N ALA A 9 13.82 -8.61 18.44
CA ALA A 9 15.16 -9.12 18.16
C ALA A 9 16.02 -8.15 17.34
N ILE A 10 15.40 -7.30 16.50
CA ILE A 10 16.08 -6.27 15.71
C ILE A 10 15.99 -4.94 16.46
N ARG A 11 17.14 -4.28 16.66
CA ARG A 11 17.21 -2.92 17.24
C ARG A 11 18.13 -2.00 16.45
N LEU A 12 17.84 -0.71 16.47
CA LEU A 12 18.71 0.35 15.94
C LEU A 12 19.87 0.60 16.93
N SER A 13 21.07 0.08 16.63
CA SER A 13 22.24 0.19 17.51
C SER A 13 23.03 1.48 17.29
N THR A 14 23.11 1.96 16.05
CA THR A 14 23.86 3.16 15.68
C THR A 14 23.00 4.09 14.86
N LEU A 15 22.98 5.37 15.20
CA LEU A 15 22.33 6.44 14.45
C LEU A 15 23.29 7.62 14.31
N LYS A 16 23.80 7.82 13.10
CA LYS A 16 24.57 9.01 12.74
C LYS A 16 23.76 9.87 11.79
N ILE A 17 23.70 11.17 12.06
CA ILE A 17 22.88 12.12 11.33
C ILE A 17 23.80 13.23 10.85
N ASN A 18 23.98 13.36 9.53
CA ASN A 18 24.72 14.47 8.95
C ASN A 18 23.75 15.41 8.21
N VAL A 19 23.81 16.70 8.51
CA VAL A 19 22.97 17.72 7.89
C VAL A 19 23.84 18.68 7.10
N ASP A 20 23.67 18.72 5.79
CA ASP A 20 24.37 19.66 4.91
C ASP A 20 23.39 20.75 4.45
N VAL A 21 23.68 22.01 4.77
CA VAL A 21 22.80 23.15 4.47
C VAL A 21 23.45 24.05 3.43
N ILE A 22 22.76 24.25 2.30
CA ILE A 22 23.14 25.16 1.22
C ILE A 22 21.95 26.09 0.97
N GLY A 23 22.13 27.40 1.20
CA GLY A 23 21.01 28.33 1.18
C GLY A 23 19.90 27.88 2.14
N ASN A 24 18.64 27.90 1.73
CA ASN A 24 17.54 27.42 2.57
C ASN A 24 17.28 25.92 2.43
N ILE A 25 18.17 25.13 1.83
CA ILE A 25 17.94 23.70 1.61
C ILE A 25 18.85 22.87 2.51
N ALA A 26 18.25 21.95 3.25
CA ALA A 26 18.96 21.02 4.13
C ALA A 26 18.87 19.60 3.58
N THR A 27 20.03 18.97 3.40
CA THR A 27 20.16 17.53 3.10
C THR A 27 20.48 16.82 4.40
N THR A 28 19.54 16.03 4.91
CA THR A 28 19.74 15.23 6.13
C THR A 28 20.03 13.78 5.73
N THR A 29 21.17 13.26 6.15
CA THR A 29 21.60 11.88 5.89
C THR A 29 21.61 11.09 7.20
N TYR A 30 20.78 10.06 7.27
CA TYR A 30 20.84 9.02 8.29
C TYR A 30 21.81 7.91 7.86
N ASP A 31 22.74 7.58 8.74
CA ASP A 31 23.62 6.42 8.64
C ASP A 31 23.37 5.53 9.86
N MET A 32 22.65 4.44 9.61
CA MET A 32 22.02 3.60 10.61
C MET A 32 22.64 2.20 10.62
N THR A 33 22.74 1.59 11.79
CA THR A 33 23.09 0.17 11.92
C THR A 33 22.02 -0.54 12.72
N PHE A 34 21.44 -1.59 12.13
CA PHE A 34 20.48 -2.47 12.76
C PHE A 34 21.19 -3.75 13.21
N SER A 35 20.97 -4.15 14.46
CA SER A 35 21.54 -5.37 15.05
C SER A 35 20.45 -6.40 15.30
N ASN A 36 20.73 -7.67 15.02
CA ASN A 36 19.83 -8.79 15.21
C ASN A 36 20.39 -9.71 16.31
N SER A 37 19.68 -9.77 17.44
CA SER A 37 20.05 -10.59 18.61
C SER A 37 19.52 -12.03 18.55
N SER A 38 18.73 -12.37 17.53
CA SER A 38 18.22 -13.73 17.35
C SER A 38 19.26 -14.65 16.70
N ASN A 39 19.06 -15.95 16.86
CA ASN A 39 19.86 -17.00 16.22
C ASN A 39 19.41 -17.32 14.78
N ARG A 40 18.50 -16.53 14.20
CA ARG A 40 18.01 -16.71 12.83
C ARG A 40 18.25 -15.45 12.00
N VAL A 41 18.32 -15.64 10.68
CA VAL A 41 18.32 -14.51 9.74
C VAL A 41 16.93 -13.89 9.73
N LEU A 42 16.87 -12.55 9.76
CA LEU A 42 15.62 -11.79 9.77
C LEU A 42 15.58 -10.79 8.61
N GLU A 43 14.37 -10.45 8.18
CA GLU A 43 14.09 -9.23 7.40
C GLU A 43 13.80 -8.09 8.37
N GLY A 44 14.42 -6.93 8.15
CA GLY A 44 14.12 -5.71 8.87
C GLY A 44 13.25 -4.79 8.02
N GLU A 45 12.17 -4.29 8.61
CA GLU A 45 11.34 -3.25 8.04
C GLU A 45 11.45 -2.01 8.91
N PHE A 46 11.74 -0.87 8.28
CA PHE A 46 11.86 0.40 8.98
C PHE A 46 11.06 1.47 8.23
N GLU A 47 10.13 2.09 8.95
CA GLU A 47 9.27 3.15 8.42
C GLU A 47 9.56 4.46 9.15
N PHE A 48 9.61 5.56 8.41
CA PHE A 48 9.75 6.89 8.98
C PHE A 48 8.93 7.91 8.18
N PRO A 49 8.12 8.74 8.87
CA PRO A 49 7.33 9.76 8.21
C PRO A 49 8.26 10.87 7.70
N LEU A 50 7.99 11.35 6.49
CA LEU A 50 8.58 12.59 5.99
C LEU A 50 7.58 13.74 6.15
N ASP A 51 8.07 14.90 6.57
CA ASP A 51 7.29 16.12 6.58
C ASP A 51 6.95 16.59 5.16
N ASN A 52 5.93 17.46 5.04
CA ASN A 52 5.62 18.12 3.77
C ASN A 52 6.85 18.86 3.20
N GLY A 53 7.17 18.61 1.93
CA GLY A 53 8.33 19.17 1.23
C GLY A 53 9.65 18.44 1.46
N GLN A 54 9.66 17.30 2.20
CA GLN A 54 10.81 16.41 2.29
C GLN A 54 10.79 15.36 1.16
N THR A 55 11.94 15.13 0.53
CA THR A 55 12.10 14.17 -0.57
C THR A 55 13.31 13.28 -0.35
N VAL A 56 13.15 11.95 -0.39
CA VAL A 56 14.29 11.01 -0.35
C VAL A 56 15.10 11.12 -1.64
N SER A 57 16.41 11.38 -1.47
CA SER A 57 17.36 11.60 -2.56
C SER A 57 18.52 10.60 -2.59
N ARG A 58 18.65 9.75 -1.56
CA ARG A 58 19.69 8.71 -1.49
C ARG A 58 19.25 7.53 -0.66
N TYR A 59 19.65 6.34 -1.09
CA TYR A 59 19.57 5.10 -0.34
C TYR A 59 20.81 4.28 -0.65
N ALA A 60 21.41 3.67 0.36
CA ALA A 60 22.55 2.78 0.16
C ALA A 60 22.63 1.74 1.27
N LEU A 61 23.20 0.58 0.93
CA LEU A 61 23.32 -0.56 1.82
C LEU A 61 24.76 -1.07 1.85
N ASP A 62 25.23 -1.48 3.03
CA ASP A 62 26.56 -2.08 3.16
C ASP A 62 26.57 -3.52 2.67
N ILE A 63 27.29 -3.76 1.58
CA ILE A 63 27.50 -5.06 0.97
C ILE A 63 29.01 -5.35 0.98
N ASN A 64 29.39 -6.40 1.73
CA ASN A 64 30.78 -6.84 1.86
C ASN A 64 31.75 -5.73 2.35
N GLY A 65 31.28 -4.85 3.25
CA GLY A 65 32.08 -3.76 3.83
C GLY A 65 32.18 -2.52 2.95
N LYS A 66 31.42 -2.47 1.83
CA LYS A 66 31.34 -1.32 0.92
C LYS A 66 29.90 -0.86 0.82
N LEU A 67 29.70 0.46 0.89
CA LEU A 67 28.39 1.06 0.73
C LEU A 67 28.00 1.06 -0.75
N ARG A 68 26.96 0.31 -1.11
CA ARG A 68 26.42 0.27 -2.46
C ARG A 68 25.23 1.20 -2.60
N GLU A 69 25.32 2.12 -3.55
CA GLU A 69 24.25 3.07 -3.85
C GLU A 69 23.05 2.38 -4.53
N GLY A 70 21.86 2.78 -4.10
CA GLY A 70 20.60 2.40 -4.71
C GLY A 70 20.35 3.18 -5.99
N VAL A 71 19.63 2.56 -6.91
CA VAL A 71 19.23 3.19 -8.18
C VAL A 71 17.72 3.29 -8.25
N VAL A 72 17.24 4.39 -8.83
CA VAL A 72 15.79 4.60 -8.95
C VAL A 72 15.21 3.74 -10.07
N VAL A 73 14.15 3.02 -9.74
CA VAL A 73 13.36 2.19 -10.65
C VAL A 73 11.86 2.46 -10.44
N GLU A 74 11.04 2.05 -11.39
CA GLU A 74 9.59 2.00 -11.21
C GLU A 74 9.25 1.16 -9.97
N LYS A 75 8.34 1.65 -9.12
CA LYS A 75 8.01 1.04 -7.81
C LYS A 75 7.63 -0.44 -7.96
N GLU A 76 6.75 -0.74 -8.92
CA GLU A 76 6.34 -2.12 -9.23
C GLU A 76 7.53 -3.02 -9.61
N LYS A 77 8.44 -2.50 -10.47
CA LYS A 77 9.63 -3.21 -10.91
C LYS A 77 10.60 -3.45 -9.75
N GLY A 78 10.86 -2.43 -8.94
CA GLY A 78 11.72 -2.54 -7.76
C GLY A 78 11.24 -3.60 -6.79
N ARG A 79 9.93 -3.63 -6.52
CA ARG A 79 9.31 -4.63 -5.65
C ARG A 79 9.37 -6.04 -6.24
N GLN A 80 9.04 -6.21 -7.53
CA GLN A 80 9.14 -7.51 -8.22
C GLN A 80 10.55 -8.08 -8.13
N VAL A 81 11.57 -7.24 -8.39
CA VAL A 81 12.97 -7.65 -8.33
C VAL A 81 13.36 -7.99 -6.89
N PHE A 82 13.04 -7.13 -5.93
CA PHE A 82 13.30 -7.37 -4.51
C PHE A 82 12.75 -8.72 -4.05
N GLU A 83 11.46 -8.98 -4.27
CA GLU A 83 10.82 -10.25 -3.86
C GLU A 83 11.45 -11.47 -4.53
N THR A 84 11.84 -11.35 -5.81
CA THR A 84 12.47 -12.46 -6.54
C THR A 84 13.88 -12.76 -6.02
N ILE A 85 14.63 -11.74 -5.63
CA ILE A 85 16.00 -11.84 -5.10
C ILE A 85 16.00 -12.32 -3.65
N VAL A 86 15.10 -11.83 -2.79
CA VAL A 86 14.95 -12.31 -1.40
C VAL A 86 14.66 -13.81 -1.36
N ARG A 87 13.83 -14.31 -2.29
CA ARG A 87 13.53 -15.75 -2.41
C ARG A 87 14.74 -16.61 -2.78
N GLN A 88 15.76 -16.01 -3.39
CA GLN A 88 17.05 -16.66 -3.69
C GLN A 88 18.04 -16.54 -2.52
N LYS A 89 17.65 -15.91 -1.41
CA LYS A 89 18.48 -15.62 -0.23
C LYS A 89 19.70 -14.73 -0.54
N ILE A 90 19.55 -13.83 -1.50
CA ILE A 90 20.55 -12.79 -1.83
C ILE A 90 20.22 -11.51 -1.05
N ASP A 91 21.13 -10.53 -1.03
CA ASP A 91 21.05 -9.29 -0.25
C ASP A 91 20.52 -8.09 -1.08
N PRO A 92 19.18 -7.85 -1.15
CA PRO A 92 18.65 -6.62 -1.72
C PRO A 92 18.26 -5.61 -0.64
N GLY A 93 18.31 -4.34 -1.01
CA GLY A 93 17.69 -3.25 -0.27
C GLY A 93 16.61 -2.59 -1.12
N LEU A 94 15.49 -2.22 -0.51
CA LEU A 94 14.41 -1.48 -1.19
C LEU A 94 13.95 -0.32 -0.32
N VAL A 95 13.80 0.87 -0.93
CA VAL A 95 13.13 2.02 -0.33
C VAL A 95 11.98 2.47 -1.22
N GLU A 96 10.81 2.63 -0.63
CA GLU A 96 9.59 3.04 -1.30
C GLU A 96 8.88 4.12 -0.49
N MET A 97 8.21 5.03 -1.20
CA MET A 97 7.19 5.87 -0.59
C MET A 97 5.90 5.06 -0.46
N THR A 98 5.39 4.94 0.76
CA THR A 98 4.10 4.35 1.10
C THR A 98 3.04 5.45 1.25
N SER A 99 1.81 5.08 1.59
CA SER A 99 0.72 6.04 1.78
C SER A 99 1.06 7.05 2.90
N GLY A 100 0.65 8.31 2.74
CA GLY A 100 0.81 9.35 3.79
C GLY A 100 2.20 9.97 3.92
N ASN A 101 2.96 10.05 2.82
CA ASN A 101 4.33 10.58 2.81
C ASN A 101 5.28 9.82 3.76
N ASN A 102 4.99 8.54 4.00
CA ASN A 102 5.79 7.66 4.84
C ASN A 102 6.77 6.87 3.97
N PHE A 103 8.04 6.81 4.35
CA PHE A 103 9.03 6.03 3.63
C PHE A 103 9.30 4.73 4.35
N LYS A 104 9.26 3.64 3.59
CA LYS A 104 9.49 2.29 4.06
C LYS A 104 10.76 1.77 3.43
N THR A 105 11.68 1.30 4.25
CA THR A 105 12.83 0.53 3.81
C THR A 105 12.69 -0.92 4.25
N ARG A 106 13.02 -1.83 3.35
CA ARG A 106 13.11 -3.27 3.61
C ARG A 106 14.53 -3.71 3.37
N VAL A 107 15.10 -4.37 4.37
CA VAL A 107 16.49 -4.80 4.39
C VAL A 107 16.52 -6.29 4.69
N TYR A 108 17.04 -7.04 3.73
CA TYR A 108 17.26 -8.47 3.87
C TYR A 108 18.63 -8.84 3.27
N PRO A 109 19.35 -9.80 3.87
CA PRO A 109 19.17 -10.39 5.19
C PRO A 109 19.80 -9.51 6.29
N ILE A 110 19.22 -9.49 7.50
CA ILE A 110 19.93 -9.10 8.72
C ILE A 110 20.47 -10.39 9.37
N PRO A 111 21.79 -10.64 9.34
CA PRO A 111 22.37 -11.91 9.79
C PRO A 111 22.05 -12.24 11.25
N ALA A 112 21.91 -13.53 11.57
CA ALA A 112 21.78 -14.00 12.95
C ALA A 112 22.98 -13.54 13.80
N ASN A 113 22.72 -12.98 14.98
CA ASN A 113 23.76 -12.39 15.85
C ASN A 113 24.67 -11.37 15.12
N GLY A 114 24.16 -10.72 14.08
CA GLY A 114 24.90 -9.80 13.23
C GLY A 114 24.21 -8.46 13.04
N SER A 115 24.72 -7.67 12.11
CA SER A 115 24.18 -6.34 11.83
C SER A 115 24.17 -6.00 10.35
N ARG A 116 23.36 -4.98 10.00
CA ARG A 116 23.32 -4.37 8.68
C ARG A 116 23.34 -2.86 8.79
N ARG A 117 24.15 -2.23 7.95
CA ARG A 117 24.27 -0.77 7.85
C ARG A 117 23.49 -0.26 6.64
N VAL A 118 22.73 0.81 6.86
CA VAL A 118 21.78 1.40 5.93
C VAL A 118 21.96 2.91 5.95
N VAL A 119 22.06 3.52 4.77
CA VAL A 119 22.17 4.97 4.62
C VAL A 119 20.97 5.49 3.84
N ILE A 120 20.33 6.54 4.36
CA ILE A 120 19.18 7.21 3.75
C ILE A 120 19.44 8.71 3.79
N ALA A 121 19.23 9.44 2.68
CA ALA A 121 19.22 10.90 2.71
C ALA A 121 17.93 11.47 2.15
N TYR A 122 17.47 12.57 2.75
CA TYR A 122 16.36 13.37 2.26
C TYR A 122 16.69 14.86 2.27
N GLU A 123 16.01 15.60 1.40
CA GLU A 123 16.18 17.04 1.20
C GLU A 123 14.90 17.78 1.55
N HIS A 124 15.01 18.99 2.10
CA HIS A 124 13.87 19.89 2.29
C HIS A 124 14.26 21.36 2.36
N GLU A 125 13.28 22.23 2.08
CA GLU A 125 13.38 23.68 2.31
C GLU A 125 13.12 24.01 3.80
N LEU A 126 14.01 24.83 4.39
CA LEU A 126 13.91 25.35 5.75
C LEU A 126 12.88 26.49 5.81
N LYS A 127 12.03 26.46 6.84
CA LYS A 127 11.07 27.55 7.10
C LYS A 127 11.79 28.79 7.63
N ILE A 128 11.31 29.98 7.31
CA ILE A 128 11.69 31.20 8.03
C ILE A 128 10.68 31.46 9.15
N ILE A 129 11.18 31.67 10.37
CA ILE A 129 10.42 32.17 11.52
C ILE A 129 11.25 33.30 12.12
N ASP A 130 10.64 34.47 12.32
CA ASP A 130 11.31 35.66 12.86
C ASP A 130 12.65 36.00 12.16
N GLU A 131 12.65 36.02 10.83
CA GLU A 131 13.85 36.25 9.99
C GLU A 131 14.99 35.23 10.18
N LYS A 132 14.70 34.06 10.76
CA LYS A 132 15.66 32.96 10.91
C LYS A 132 15.17 31.68 10.23
N ARG A 133 16.09 30.96 9.59
CA ARG A 133 15.81 29.63 9.02
C ARG A 133 15.70 28.62 10.17
N THR A 134 14.61 27.87 10.26
CA THR A 134 14.38 26.90 11.33
C THR A 134 14.56 25.48 10.81
N TYR A 135 15.43 24.72 11.46
CA TYR A 135 15.59 23.28 11.23
C TYR A 135 14.87 22.51 12.34
N ILE A 136 14.15 21.45 11.97
CA ILE A 136 13.46 20.55 12.89
C ILE A 136 13.71 19.11 12.44
N LEU A 137 14.12 18.27 13.39
CA LEU A 137 14.35 16.85 13.21
C LEU A 137 13.58 16.07 14.27
N GLN A 138 12.66 15.23 13.83
CA GLN A 138 11.85 14.39 14.71
C GLN A 138 12.66 13.20 15.25
N PRO A 139 12.33 12.68 16.45
CA PRO A 139 12.92 11.44 16.93
C PRO A 139 12.63 10.27 16.00
N LEU A 140 13.65 9.47 15.69
CA LEU A 140 13.55 8.33 14.78
C LEU A 140 13.13 7.03 15.50
N THR A 141 13.39 6.94 16.80
CA THR A 141 13.04 5.78 17.64
C THR A 141 12.73 6.25 19.07
N SER A 142 11.86 5.51 19.76
CA SER A 142 11.60 5.67 21.19
C SER A 142 12.54 4.83 22.07
N GLU A 143 13.36 3.97 21.48
CA GLU A 143 14.34 3.13 22.17
C GLU A 143 15.71 3.82 22.28
N ALA A 144 16.57 3.30 23.16
CA ALA A 144 17.94 3.77 23.30
C ALA A 144 18.81 3.30 22.13
N VAL A 145 19.57 4.23 21.56
CA VAL A 145 20.58 3.93 20.53
C VAL A 145 21.96 3.88 21.21
N ASP A 146 22.72 2.80 20.97
CA ASP A 146 24.04 2.61 21.61
C ASP A 146 25.00 3.75 21.25
N VAL A 147 25.03 4.15 19.97
CA VAL A 147 25.88 5.24 19.45
C VAL A 147 25.03 6.27 18.69
N PHE A 148 24.99 7.49 19.19
CA PHE A 148 24.31 8.63 18.55
C PHE A 148 25.32 9.72 18.17
N GLU A 149 25.31 10.13 16.90
CA GLU A 149 26.12 11.23 16.39
C GLU A 149 25.26 12.16 15.55
N PHE A 150 25.27 13.45 15.83
CA PHE A 150 24.64 14.49 15.01
C PHE A 150 25.72 15.47 14.56
N SER A 151 25.81 15.71 13.26
CA SER A 151 26.66 16.74 12.67
C SER A 151 25.85 17.61 11.72
N ILE A 152 26.16 18.90 11.70
CA ILE A 152 25.62 19.85 10.72
C ILE A 152 26.77 20.64 10.11
N ASN A 153 26.74 20.84 8.79
CA ASN A 153 27.59 21.74 8.04
C ASN A 153 26.71 22.76 7.32
N VAL A 154 26.98 24.05 7.51
CA VAL A 154 26.32 25.13 6.78
C VAL A 154 27.32 25.78 5.85
N TYR A 155 27.08 25.67 4.55
CA TYR A 155 27.97 26.18 3.51
C TYR A 155 27.61 27.62 3.11
N ASN A 156 28.63 28.40 2.73
CA ASN A 156 28.50 29.70 2.08
C ASN A 156 27.58 30.69 2.82
N SER A 157 27.66 30.72 4.16
CA SER A 157 26.84 31.62 4.98
C SER A 157 27.66 32.80 5.50
N SER A 158 27.29 34.02 5.10
CA SER A 158 27.96 35.27 5.50
C SER A 158 27.63 35.72 6.92
N ILE A 159 26.57 35.16 7.54
CA ILE A 159 26.06 35.56 8.85
C ILE A 159 26.32 34.43 9.85
N LYS A 160 27.05 34.78 10.91
CA LYS A 160 27.55 33.87 11.95
C LYS A 160 26.42 33.54 12.92
N ASN A 161 26.27 32.27 13.29
CA ASN A 161 25.52 31.90 14.48
C ASN A 161 26.49 31.51 15.58
N THR A 162 26.36 32.12 16.77
CA THR A 162 27.18 31.77 17.92
C THR A 162 26.24 31.39 19.05
N ASN A 163 26.20 30.09 19.38
CA ASN A 163 25.46 29.48 20.48
C ASN A 163 23.93 29.61 20.35
N GLU A 164 23.31 28.74 19.56
CA GLU A 164 21.85 28.57 19.60
C GLU A 164 21.45 27.56 20.66
N LYS A 165 20.37 27.88 21.38
CA LYS A 165 19.69 26.91 22.23
C LYS A 165 19.00 25.90 21.34
N SER A 166 19.32 24.62 21.53
CA SER A 166 18.57 23.54 20.92
C SER A 166 17.45 23.10 21.86
N SER A 167 16.35 22.59 21.31
CA SER A 167 15.28 21.96 22.09
C SER A 167 15.69 20.63 22.73
N SER A 168 16.70 19.95 22.17
CA SER A 168 17.16 18.62 22.59
C SER A 168 18.58 18.58 23.15
N PHE A 169 19.37 19.64 22.93
CA PHE A 169 20.73 19.78 23.45
C PHE A 169 20.86 21.11 24.20
N ASP A 170 21.55 21.12 25.33
CA ASP A 170 21.73 22.33 26.14
C ASP A 170 22.33 23.49 25.32
N THR A 171 23.31 23.18 24.44
CA THR A 171 23.85 24.06 23.40
C THR A 171 24.25 23.28 22.14
N LEU A 172 24.14 23.91 20.97
CA LEU A 172 24.80 23.50 19.72
C LEU A 172 25.94 24.49 19.47
N ASP A 173 27.16 24.05 19.76
CA ASP A 173 28.36 24.89 19.63
C ASP A 173 28.89 24.78 18.21
N PHE A 174 28.85 25.91 17.48
CA PHE A 174 29.31 25.97 16.09
C PHE A 174 30.79 26.36 16.02
N GLU A 175 31.59 25.48 15.42
CA GLU A 175 33.01 25.70 15.11
C GLU A 175 33.17 26.14 13.65
N ASN A 176 34.13 27.04 13.40
CA ASN A 176 34.36 27.60 12.07
C ASN A 176 35.34 26.77 11.26
N TRP A 177 35.05 26.61 9.97
CA TRP A 177 35.99 26.04 9.00
C TRP A 177 35.82 26.72 7.63
N ASN A 178 36.68 27.71 7.33
CA ASN A 178 36.63 28.56 6.13
C ASN A 178 35.29 29.31 5.97
N ASP A 179 34.65 29.24 4.80
CA ASP A 179 33.33 29.83 4.50
C ASP A 179 32.14 28.96 4.97
N SER A 180 32.42 27.97 5.83
CA SER A 180 31.44 27.07 6.42
C SER A 180 31.57 27.06 7.95
N TYR A 181 30.48 26.72 8.63
CA TYR A 181 30.50 26.42 10.05
C TYR A 181 29.84 25.07 10.32
N ASN A 182 30.35 24.36 11.31
CA ASN A 182 29.88 23.03 11.66
C ASN A 182 29.57 22.92 13.16
N ALA A 183 28.72 21.98 13.53
CA ALA A 183 28.52 21.60 14.94
C ALA A 183 28.38 20.09 15.00
N THR A 184 28.91 19.48 16.06
CA THR A 184 28.85 18.03 16.27
C THR A 184 28.45 17.70 17.70
N VAL A 185 27.52 16.76 17.87
CA VAL A 185 27.10 16.21 19.16
C VAL A 185 27.26 14.69 19.12
N LYS A 186 27.90 14.13 20.15
CA LYS A 186 28.05 12.68 20.34
C LYS A 186 27.48 12.26 21.69
N LYS A 187 26.69 11.19 21.68
CA LYS A 187 26.09 10.59 22.89
C LYS A 187 26.18 9.06 22.78
N GLU A 188 26.23 8.41 23.94
CA GLU A 188 26.14 6.96 24.06
C GLU A 188 24.85 6.59 24.80
N ASN A 189 24.23 5.47 24.43
CA ASN A 189 22.98 4.97 25.03
C ASN A 189 21.89 6.05 25.11
N TYR A 190 21.69 6.78 24.02
CA TYR A 190 20.84 7.97 23.98
C TYR A 190 19.40 7.65 23.55
N ILE A 191 18.42 8.21 24.27
CA ILE A 191 17.01 8.17 23.90
C ILE A 191 16.58 9.58 23.50
N GLN A 192 16.22 9.77 22.24
CA GLN A 192 15.71 11.04 21.76
C GLN A 192 14.21 11.16 22.09
N THR A 193 13.88 11.84 23.19
CA THR A 193 12.46 12.01 23.61
C THR A 193 11.80 13.26 23.04
N LYS A 194 12.58 14.18 22.46
CA LYS A 194 12.11 15.47 21.93
C LYS A 194 12.64 15.73 20.52
N PRO A 195 11.87 16.44 19.68
CA PRO A 195 12.35 16.92 18.39
C PRO A 195 13.57 17.82 18.59
N LEU A 196 14.61 17.63 17.78
CA LEU A 196 15.76 18.52 17.71
C LEU A 196 15.40 19.71 16.82
N SER A 197 15.39 20.92 17.38
CA SER A 197 15.13 22.15 16.65
C SER A 197 16.13 23.24 17.03
N PHE A 198 16.56 24.00 16.03
CA PHE A 198 17.43 25.17 16.18
C PHE A 198 17.23 26.12 14.99
N THR A 199 17.71 27.35 15.13
CA THR A 199 17.64 28.36 14.09
C THR A 199 19.01 28.61 13.44
N LEU A 200 19.00 28.98 12.17
CA LEU A 200 20.14 29.43 11.39
C LEU A 200 19.85 30.86 10.90
N PRO A 201 20.85 31.74 10.80
CA PRO A 201 20.64 33.10 10.31
C PRO A 201 20.08 33.09 8.88
N SER A 202 19.10 33.93 8.55
CA SER A 202 18.65 34.10 7.16
C SER A 202 19.45 35.18 6.43
N THR A 203 19.57 35.07 5.11
CA THR A 203 20.09 36.17 4.29
C THR A 203 19.04 37.27 4.17
N LYS A 204 19.50 38.51 3.98
CA LYS A 204 18.64 39.70 3.81
C LYS A 204 18.37 40.04 2.34
N THR A 205 19.03 39.33 1.43
CA THR A 205 18.99 39.51 -0.03
C THR A 205 18.53 38.21 -0.68
N GLY A 206 18.09 38.29 -1.93
CA GLY A 206 17.89 37.09 -2.74
C GLY A 206 19.22 36.52 -3.21
N ASP A 207 19.43 35.22 -3.03
CA ASP A 207 20.65 34.52 -3.42
C ASP A 207 20.38 33.59 -4.61
N THR A 208 21.36 33.49 -5.51
CA THR A 208 21.31 32.58 -6.65
C THR A 208 22.42 31.54 -6.51
N TYR A 209 22.02 30.27 -6.52
CA TYR A 209 22.91 29.12 -6.54
C TYR A 209 22.95 28.55 -7.95
N ILE A 210 24.12 28.12 -8.40
CA ILE A 210 24.33 27.58 -9.75
C ILE A 210 25.07 26.25 -9.72
N GLN A 211 24.76 25.40 -10.70
CA GLN A 211 25.48 24.17 -10.97
C GLN A 211 25.54 23.92 -12.47
N THR A 212 26.75 23.75 -13.01
CA THR A 212 26.92 23.38 -14.42
C THR A 212 27.18 21.89 -14.53
N VAL A 213 26.35 21.17 -15.29
CA VAL A 213 26.50 19.74 -15.54
C VAL A 213 26.40 19.49 -17.04
N GLY A 214 27.50 19.05 -17.65
CA GLY A 214 27.60 18.93 -19.10
C GLY A 214 27.46 20.30 -19.77
N THR A 215 26.44 20.46 -20.62
CA THR A 215 26.15 21.72 -21.34
C THR A 215 25.10 22.60 -20.66
N ASP A 216 24.41 22.10 -19.65
CA ASP A 216 23.34 22.82 -18.97
C ASP A 216 23.85 23.48 -17.69
N THR A 217 23.43 24.72 -17.46
CA THR A 217 23.60 25.42 -16.18
C THR A 217 22.26 25.47 -15.47
N TYR A 218 22.14 24.79 -14.33
CA TYR A 218 20.97 24.86 -13.46
C TYR A 218 21.14 26.04 -12.51
N PHE A 219 20.04 26.71 -12.19
CA PHE A 219 20.01 27.73 -11.15
C PHE A 219 18.91 27.45 -10.12
N TYR A 220 19.16 27.89 -8.89
CA TYR A 220 18.19 27.95 -7.81
C TYR A 220 18.27 29.33 -7.18
N TYR A 221 17.17 30.07 -7.25
CA TYR A 221 17.03 31.37 -6.61
C TYR A 221 16.16 31.24 -5.37
N TYR A 222 16.61 31.87 -4.29
CA TYR A 222 15.91 31.92 -3.01
C TYR A 222 15.87 33.36 -2.50
N ALA A 223 14.71 33.81 -2.04
CA ALA A 223 14.57 35.10 -1.38
C ALA A 223 13.65 35.05 -0.16
N PRO A 224 13.94 35.85 0.89
CA PRO A 224 13.05 36.08 2.02
C PRO A 224 11.86 37.00 1.67
N HIS A 225 10.77 36.91 2.46
CA HIS A 225 9.51 37.64 2.26
C HIS A 225 9.64 39.12 1.91
N ASN A 226 10.51 39.82 2.63
CA ASN A 226 10.72 41.25 2.51
C ASN A 226 11.21 41.71 1.11
N ILE A 227 11.69 40.79 0.26
CA ILE A 227 12.11 41.11 -1.11
C ILE A 227 10.92 41.21 -2.07
N TYR A 228 9.86 40.43 -1.84
CA TYR A 228 8.77 40.27 -2.80
C TYR A 228 7.38 40.67 -2.33
N THR A 229 7.28 41.13 -1.09
CA THR A 229 6.13 41.88 -0.60
C THR A 229 6.53 43.33 -0.37
N PRO A 230 5.69 44.32 -0.72
CA PRO A 230 6.01 45.70 -0.43
C PRO A 230 6.08 45.87 1.09
N HIS A 231 6.98 46.71 1.58
CA HIS A 231 7.10 47.05 3.01
C HIS A 231 5.79 47.57 3.64
N THR A 232 4.76 47.83 2.83
CA THR A 232 3.43 48.32 3.20
C THR A 232 2.28 47.37 2.87
N ALA A 233 2.52 46.14 2.39
CA ALA A 233 1.44 45.14 2.20
C ALA A 233 0.98 44.65 3.57
N GLU A 234 0.08 45.40 4.18
CA GLU A 234 -0.79 44.83 5.20
C GLU A 234 -1.49 43.61 4.58
N THR A 235 -1.28 42.46 5.21
CA THR A 235 -1.99 41.23 4.86
C THR A 235 -3.49 41.50 4.73
N LYS A 236 -4.04 41.32 3.54
CA LYS A 236 -5.43 41.65 3.27
C LYS A 236 -6.35 40.60 3.89
N ASN A 237 -7.30 41.03 4.72
CA ASN A 237 -8.31 40.14 5.27
C ASN A 237 -9.24 39.64 4.15
N LYS A 238 -9.58 38.35 4.17
CA LYS A 238 -10.55 37.79 3.24
C LYS A 238 -11.98 38.18 3.65
N LYS A 239 -12.92 38.03 2.72
CA LYS A 239 -14.35 38.04 3.06
C LYS A 239 -14.68 36.81 3.91
N LEU A 240 -15.12 37.03 5.14
CA LEU A 240 -15.49 35.94 6.05
C LEU A 240 -16.78 35.23 5.58
N PRO A 241 -16.84 33.89 5.67
CA PRO A 241 -17.99 33.10 5.22
C PRO A 241 -19.21 33.29 6.14
N THR A 242 -20.41 33.26 5.54
CA THR A 242 -21.68 33.27 6.28
C THR A 242 -22.30 31.88 6.42
N ASN A 243 -21.92 30.94 5.55
CA ASN A 243 -22.27 29.52 5.62
C ASN A 243 -20.98 28.69 5.49
N ILE A 244 -20.79 27.73 6.40
CA ILE A 244 -19.60 26.86 6.43
C ILE A 244 -20.04 25.41 6.38
N THR A 245 -19.35 24.60 5.57
CA THR A 245 -19.43 23.14 5.61
C THR A 245 -18.13 22.59 6.18
N VAL A 246 -18.21 21.70 7.16
CA VAL A 246 -17.09 21.02 7.81
C VAL A 246 -17.19 19.54 7.49
N PHE A 247 -16.30 19.04 6.64
CA PHE A 247 -16.07 17.61 6.52
C PHE A 247 -15.10 17.20 7.63
N TYR A 248 -15.55 16.33 8.53
CA TYR A 248 -14.78 15.87 9.68
C TYR A 248 -14.56 14.36 9.57
N ASP A 249 -13.33 13.98 9.23
CA ASP A 249 -12.93 12.58 9.09
C ASP A 249 -12.94 11.90 10.46
N ILE A 250 -13.60 10.75 10.56
CA ILE A 250 -13.69 9.93 11.77
C ILE A 250 -13.24 8.49 11.48
N SER A 251 -12.33 8.29 10.54
CA SER A 251 -11.67 7.01 10.28
C SER A 251 -10.66 6.65 11.38
N SER A 252 -10.24 5.39 11.43
CA SER A 252 -9.27 4.93 12.42
C SER A 252 -7.87 5.54 12.23
N SER A 253 -7.45 5.80 10.99
CA SER A 253 -6.17 6.47 10.69
C SER A 253 -6.05 7.84 11.37
N THR A 254 -7.20 8.50 11.59
CA THR A 254 -7.25 9.83 12.18
C THR A 254 -7.32 9.86 13.71
N GLU A 255 -7.30 8.71 14.39
CA GLU A 255 -7.32 8.64 15.87
C GLU A 255 -6.14 9.36 16.53
N LYS A 256 -4.99 9.44 15.84
CA LYS A 256 -3.76 10.07 16.34
C LYS A 256 -3.72 11.60 16.18
N ARG A 257 -4.74 12.21 15.58
CA ARG A 257 -4.81 13.67 15.40
C ARG A 257 -4.99 14.40 16.73
N ASP A 258 -4.46 15.62 16.80
CA ASP A 258 -4.67 16.52 17.93
C ASP A 258 -6.04 17.20 17.84
N ARG A 259 -7.07 16.43 18.22
CA ARG A 259 -8.48 16.86 18.19
C ARG A 259 -8.73 18.11 19.04
N THR A 260 -8.01 18.24 20.17
CA THR A 260 -8.13 19.40 21.05
C THR A 260 -7.73 20.67 20.30
N ARG A 261 -6.60 20.63 19.56
CA ARG A 261 -6.17 21.77 18.75
C ARG A 261 -7.05 22.03 17.54
N GLU A 262 -7.54 20.99 16.88
CA GLU A 262 -8.47 21.11 15.75
C GLU A 262 -9.79 21.77 16.14
N ILE A 263 -10.41 21.29 17.23
CA ILE A 263 -11.65 21.86 17.76
C ILE A 263 -11.40 23.31 18.20
N ALA A 264 -10.31 23.59 18.92
CA ALA A 264 -9.99 24.95 19.34
C ALA A 264 -9.77 25.91 18.15
N LEU A 265 -9.17 25.44 17.05
CA LEU A 265 -9.06 26.20 15.80
C LEU A 265 -10.44 26.49 15.21
N LEU A 266 -11.30 25.46 15.11
CA LEU A 266 -12.65 25.57 14.57
C LEU A 266 -13.52 26.54 15.40
N GLU A 267 -13.49 26.44 16.72
CA GLU A 267 -14.21 27.32 17.65
C GLU A 267 -13.79 28.79 17.47
N LYS A 268 -12.47 29.03 17.40
CA LYS A 268 -11.92 30.38 17.19
C LYS A 268 -12.33 30.92 15.81
N TYR A 269 -12.29 30.08 14.78
CA TYR A 269 -12.68 30.49 13.42
C TYR A 269 -14.18 30.79 13.30
N ILE A 270 -15.05 29.95 13.87
CA ILE A 270 -16.51 30.17 13.90
C ILE A 270 -16.85 31.45 14.67
N SER A 271 -16.16 31.71 15.79
CA SER A 271 -16.37 32.92 16.59
C SER A 271 -16.01 34.20 15.82
N LEU A 272 -14.95 34.15 15.01
CA LEU A 272 -14.55 35.27 14.15
C LEU A 272 -15.53 35.48 12.97
N CYS A 273 -15.98 34.40 12.34
CA CYS A 273 -16.86 34.49 11.17
C CYS A 273 -18.32 34.77 11.53
N ASN A 274 -18.78 34.31 12.70
CA ASN A 274 -20.17 34.30 13.15
C ASN A 274 -21.14 33.79 12.05
N PRO A 275 -20.92 32.58 11.50
CA PRO A 275 -21.71 32.06 10.39
C PRO A 275 -23.15 31.74 10.82
N LYS A 276 -24.10 31.96 9.90
CA LYS A 276 -25.52 31.64 10.11
C LYS A 276 -25.76 30.13 10.13
N ILE A 277 -25.06 29.40 9.26
CA ILE A 277 -25.20 27.96 9.08
C ILE A 277 -23.81 27.32 9.14
N ILE A 278 -23.69 26.29 9.98
CA ILE A 278 -22.51 25.43 10.06
C ILE A 278 -23.00 24.02 9.84
N LYS A 279 -22.71 23.43 8.69
CA LYS A 279 -22.99 22.02 8.43
C LYS A 279 -21.76 21.20 8.79
N VAL A 280 -21.89 20.23 9.69
CA VAL A 280 -20.83 19.25 10.00
C VAL A 280 -21.22 17.92 9.38
N VAL A 281 -20.34 17.38 8.54
CA VAL A 281 -20.48 16.10 7.85
C VAL A 281 -19.38 15.19 8.35
N THR A 282 -19.73 14.15 9.10
CA THR A 282 -18.78 13.15 9.58
C THR A 282 -18.71 11.98 8.63
N PHE A 283 -17.50 11.56 8.27
CA PHE A 283 -17.30 10.49 7.29
C PHE A 283 -16.13 9.59 7.67
N SER A 284 -16.14 8.35 7.19
CA SER A 284 -14.97 7.48 7.12
C SER A 284 -15.08 6.63 5.84
N ASN A 285 -15.53 5.38 5.92
CA ASN A 285 -15.69 4.50 4.76
C ASN A 285 -16.90 4.93 3.89
N ASP A 286 -17.81 5.69 4.49
CA ASP A 286 -18.92 6.41 3.87
C ASP A 286 -19.24 7.68 4.70
N ILE A 287 -20.21 8.47 4.26
CA ILE A 287 -20.80 9.55 5.06
C ILE A 287 -21.71 8.93 6.14
N HIS A 288 -21.47 9.28 7.41
CA HIS A 288 -22.22 8.75 8.55
C HIS A 288 -23.35 9.65 9.01
N GLU A 289 -23.08 10.95 9.13
CA GLU A 289 -24.04 11.91 9.66
C GLU A 289 -23.81 13.32 9.10
N GLU A 290 -24.91 14.04 8.84
CA GLU A 290 -24.91 15.47 8.55
C GLU A 290 -25.71 16.21 9.63
N LYS A 291 -25.05 17.08 10.39
CA LYS A 291 -25.71 17.97 11.36
C LYS A 291 -25.58 19.43 10.97
N ILE A 292 -26.64 20.18 11.22
CA ILE A 292 -26.68 21.62 11.00
C ILE A 292 -26.71 22.34 12.34
N PHE A 293 -25.80 23.29 12.51
CA PHE A 293 -25.67 24.16 13.67
C PHE A 293 -25.71 25.63 13.24
N ASN A 294 -25.74 26.51 14.24
CA ASN A 294 -25.53 27.95 14.09
C ASN A 294 -24.40 28.41 15.02
N SER A 295 -23.91 29.64 14.82
CA SER A 295 -22.82 30.22 15.62
C SER A 295 -23.13 30.36 17.12
N ASN A 296 -24.40 30.40 17.53
CA ASN A 296 -24.77 30.42 18.95
C ASN A 296 -24.59 29.05 19.64
N SER A 297 -24.24 28.00 18.89
CA SER A 297 -24.18 26.61 19.36
C SER A 297 -22.76 26.04 19.36
N ILE A 298 -21.72 26.87 19.46
CA ILE A 298 -20.30 26.41 19.43
C ILE A 298 -20.03 25.31 20.45
N SER A 299 -20.53 25.45 21.68
CA SER A 299 -20.41 24.42 22.72
C SER A 299 -21.02 23.08 22.32
N LYS A 300 -22.15 23.09 21.59
CA LYS A 300 -22.80 21.88 21.07
C LYS A 300 -22.01 21.24 19.92
N ILE A 301 -21.35 22.06 19.09
CA ILE A 301 -20.46 21.55 18.03
C ILE A 301 -19.26 20.84 18.67
N LYS A 302 -18.65 21.47 19.68
CA LYS A 302 -17.55 20.86 20.45
C LYS A 302 -17.98 19.54 21.09
N GLU A 303 -19.08 19.53 21.84
CA GLU A 303 -19.62 18.32 22.46
C GLU A 303 -19.92 17.23 21.42
N TYR A 304 -20.48 17.62 20.27
CA TYR A 304 -20.73 16.69 19.17
C TYR A 304 -19.42 16.07 18.63
N LEU A 305 -18.39 16.88 18.39
CA LEU A 305 -17.10 16.41 17.86
C LEU A 305 -16.30 15.59 18.87
N GLU A 306 -16.30 15.96 20.16
CA GLU A 306 -15.62 15.23 21.23
C GLU A 306 -16.19 13.82 21.44
N ASN A 307 -17.50 13.65 21.18
CA ASN A 307 -18.21 12.37 21.31
C ASN A 307 -18.17 11.50 20.04
N GLN A 308 -17.47 11.92 18.98
CA GLN A 308 -17.37 11.11 17.77
C GLN A 308 -16.58 9.83 18.00
N LYS A 309 -17.07 8.75 17.38
CA LYS A 309 -16.49 7.40 17.44
C LYS A 309 -15.68 7.16 16.17
N TYR A 310 -14.38 6.93 16.34
CA TYR A 310 -13.44 6.79 15.24
C TYR A 310 -13.40 5.33 14.78
N ASP A 311 -13.80 5.08 13.55
CA ASP A 311 -13.84 3.73 13.00
C ASP A 311 -13.97 3.66 11.48
N GLY A 312 -13.41 2.58 10.94
CA GLY A 312 -13.38 2.26 9.53
C GLY A 312 -12.29 3.01 8.77
N SER A 313 -12.14 2.66 7.50
CA SER A 313 -11.22 3.30 6.56
C SER A 313 -11.65 4.72 6.15
N THR A 314 -10.81 5.48 5.48
CA THR A 314 -11.18 6.76 4.86
C THR A 314 -11.54 6.61 3.37
N ASN A 315 -12.71 7.08 2.96
CA ASN A 315 -13.21 7.09 1.58
C ASN A 315 -13.54 8.49 1.09
N PHE A 316 -12.60 9.11 0.37
CA PHE A 316 -12.81 10.42 -0.22
C PHE A 316 -13.82 10.42 -1.37
N ASP A 317 -14.05 9.30 -2.08
CA ASP A 317 -15.03 9.22 -3.17
C ASP A 317 -16.48 9.39 -2.67
N SER A 318 -16.71 9.25 -1.35
CA SER A 318 -17.99 9.60 -0.71
C SER A 318 -18.23 11.12 -0.67
N LEU A 319 -17.19 11.94 -0.77
CA LEU A 319 -17.27 13.40 -0.70
C LEU A 319 -17.55 14.02 -2.07
N ASP A 320 -18.31 15.11 -2.07
CA ASP A 320 -18.66 15.87 -3.28
C ASP A 320 -18.64 17.38 -2.98
N PHE A 321 -17.48 18.01 -3.16
CA PHE A 321 -17.30 19.44 -2.95
C PHE A 321 -18.17 20.29 -3.89
N ASP A 322 -18.42 19.85 -5.13
CA ASP A 322 -19.23 20.59 -6.10
C ASP A 322 -20.69 20.68 -5.64
N SER A 323 -21.27 19.55 -5.24
CA SER A 323 -22.64 19.48 -4.72
C SER A 323 -22.85 20.34 -3.48
N TYR A 324 -21.84 20.46 -2.61
CA TYR A 324 -21.91 21.25 -1.39
C TYR A 324 -21.62 22.74 -1.60
N ALA A 325 -20.77 23.08 -2.60
CA ALA A 325 -20.38 24.46 -2.90
C ALA A 325 -21.58 25.37 -3.21
N ALA A 326 -22.68 24.81 -3.73
CA ALA A 326 -23.90 25.57 -4.02
C ALA A 326 -24.62 26.15 -2.78
N LYS A 327 -24.32 25.66 -1.57
CA LYS A 327 -25.03 26.01 -0.31
C LYS A 327 -24.11 26.52 0.80
N THR A 328 -22.83 26.69 0.52
CA THR A 328 -21.82 27.10 1.49
C THR A 328 -20.93 28.18 0.89
N ASP A 329 -20.36 29.05 1.71
CA ASP A 329 -19.39 30.06 1.24
C ASP A 329 -17.95 29.54 1.34
N GLU A 330 -17.73 28.49 2.13
CA GLU A 330 -16.43 27.87 2.36
C GLU A 330 -16.60 26.42 2.86
N ILE A 331 -15.62 25.58 2.53
CA ILE A 331 -15.51 24.19 2.98
C ILE A 331 -14.25 24.04 3.85
N LEU A 332 -14.39 23.44 5.02
CA LEU A 332 -13.29 23.00 5.88
C LEU A 332 -13.22 21.48 5.85
N LEU A 333 -12.08 20.91 5.49
CA LEU A 333 -11.83 19.47 5.54
C LEU A 333 -10.81 19.17 6.64
N PHE A 334 -11.25 18.53 7.72
CA PHE A 334 -10.37 17.99 8.75
C PHE A 334 -10.10 16.52 8.43
N SER A 335 -8.92 16.20 7.90
CA SER A 335 -8.50 14.82 7.57
C SER A 335 -6.98 14.72 7.63
N ASP A 336 -6.45 13.50 7.78
CA ASP A 336 -5.04 13.20 7.53
C ASP A 336 -4.74 13.02 6.03
N GLY A 337 -5.76 13.07 5.16
CA GLY A 337 -5.61 12.92 3.71
C GLY A 337 -5.30 11.47 3.26
N MET A 338 -5.38 10.49 4.15
CA MET A 338 -5.27 9.10 3.74
C MET A 338 -6.54 8.69 3.00
N ASN A 339 -6.43 8.17 1.77
CA ASN A 339 -7.58 7.61 1.05
C ASN A 339 -7.39 6.10 0.98
N THR A 340 -7.82 5.42 2.03
CA THR A 340 -7.62 3.97 2.25
C THR A 340 -8.77 3.13 1.71
N TRP A 341 -9.84 3.75 1.21
CA TRP A 341 -11.01 3.08 0.66
C TRP A 341 -11.63 3.86 -0.51
N GLY A 342 -12.21 3.15 -1.47
CA GLY A 342 -12.85 3.79 -2.62
C GLY A 342 -11.86 4.44 -3.59
N LYS A 343 -12.40 4.94 -4.71
CA LYS A 343 -11.59 5.32 -5.88
C LYS A 343 -10.58 6.43 -5.59
N THR A 344 -9.49 6.45 -6.35
CA THR A 344 -8.53 7.55 -6.34
C THR A 344 -9.21 8.86 -6.72
N ILE A 345 -8.91 9.92 -5.97
CA ILE A 345 -9.37 11.29 -6.23
C ILE A 345 -8.91 11.73 -7.62
N SER A 346 -9.84 12.18 -8.45
CA SER A 346 -9.56 12.70 -9.80
C SER A 346 -10.18 14.09 -9.96
N PHE A 347 -9.38 15.03 -10.47
CA PHE A 347 -9.80 16.37 -10.88
C PHE A 347 -10.08 16.47 -12.39
N SER A 348 -10.19 15.34 -13.08
CA SER A 348 -10.44 15.32 -14.52
C SER A 348 -11.79 15.97 -14.86
N GLU A 349 -11.94 16.51 -16.07
CA GLU A 349 -13.19 17.12 -16.53
C GLU A 349 -14.41 16.17 -16.42
N LYS A 350 -14.17 14.85 -16.38
CA LYS A 350 -15.20 13.81 -16.26
C LYS A 350 -15.75 13.66 -14.84
N SER A 351 -15.05 14.13 -13.81
CA SER A 351 -15.47 14.06 -12.41
C SER A 351 -15.30 15.42 -11.72
N LYS A 352 -16.41 16.14 -11.51
CA LYS A 352 -16.41 17.44 -10.84
C LYS A 352 -16.45 17.36 -9.32
N LYS A 353 -16.60 16.17 -8.71
CA LYS A 353 -16.78 16.00 -7.26
C LYS A 353 -15.80 16.79 -6.40
N PHE A 354 -14.53 16.89 -6.79
CA PHE A 354 -13.51 17.57 -5.99
C PHE A 354 -13.20 19.00 -6.45
N ASN A 355 -13.94 19.51 -7.45
CA ASN A 355 -13.89 20.88 -7.90
C ASN A 355 -14.97 21.67 -7.15
N SER A 356 -14.56 22.68 -6.41
CA SER A 356 -15.44 23.56 -5.64
C SER A 356 -15.42 24.96 -6.25
N SER A 357 -16.60 25.58 -6.35
CA SER A 357 -16.71 27.00 -6.70
C SER A 357 -16.39 27.94 -5.52
N VAL A 358 -16.19 27.38 -4.32
CA VAL A 358 -15.84 28.10 -3.09
C VAL A 358 -14.52 27.60 -2.51
N PRO A 359 -13.86 28.38 -1.63
CA PRO A 359 -12.61 27.96 -1.01
C PRO A 359 -12.73 26.64 -0.24
N VAL A 360 -11.78 25.72 -0.44
CA VAL A 360 -11.63 24.50 0.38
C VAL A 360 -10.36 24.63 1.23
N ILE A 361 -10.52 24.78 2.54
CA ILE A 361 -9.42 24.77 3.50
C ILE A 361 -9.25 23.35 4.00
N THR A 362 -8.04 22.81 3.88
CA THR A 362 -7.72 21.48 4.42
C THR A 362 -6.92 21.65 5.71
N ILE A 363 -7.28 20.91 6.76
CA ILE A 363 -6.70 21.00 8.09
C ILE A 363 -6.26 19.61 8.54
N ASN A 364 -5.01 19.51 8.98
CA ASN A 364 -4.42 18.29 9.51
C ASN A 364 -3.62 18.59 10.79
N SER A 365 -3.60 17.63 11.71
CA SER A 365 -2.80 17.65 12.93
C SER A 365 -2.00 16.34 13.16
N CYS A 366 -1.78 15.54 12.11
CA CYS A 366 -0.97 14.33 12.13
C CYS A 366 0.32 14.48 11.29
N TYR A 367 1.46 13.97 11.76
CA TYR A 367 2.73 14.01 11.02
C TYR A 367 2.75 13.08 9.81
N SER A 368 2.12 11.91 9.91
CA SER A 368 2.07 10.91 8.83
C SER A 368 0.92 11.15 7.84
N ALA A 369 0.45 12.39 7.73
CA ALA A 369 -0.65 12.75 6.85
C ALA A 369 -0.19 12.82 5.39
N ASN A 370 -1.10 12.58 4.46
CA ASN A 370 -0.88 12.81 3.05
C ASN A 370 -0.92 14.32 2.72
N HIS A 371 0.15 15.00 3.09
CA HIS A 371 0.29 16.45 2.94
C HIS A 371 0.17 16.91 1.48
N SER A 372 0.70 16.12 0.54
CA SER A 372 0.62 16.42 -0.90
C SER A 372 -0.83 16.46 -1.38
N LEU A 373 -1.65 15.48 -0.96
CA LEU A 373 -3.07 15.46 -1.31
C LEU A 373 -3.83 16.64 -0.69
N LEU A 374 -3.67 16.88 0.61
CA LEU A 374 -4.36 17.96 1.31
C LEU A 374 -3.99 19.34 0.76
N SER A 375 -2.70 19.55 0.46
CA SER A 375 -2.20 20.75 -0.21
C SER A 375 -2.81 20.91 -1.60
N MET A 376 -2.83 19.84 -2.41
CA MET A 376 -3.43 19.87 -3.74
C MET A 376 -4.92 20.20 -3.69
N LEU A 377 -5.70 19.55 -2.80
CA LEU A 377 -7.14 19.82 -2.62
C LEU A 377 -7.41 21.29 -2.26
N ALA A 378 -6.58 21.89 -1.40
CA ALA A 378 -6.70 23.29 -1.05
C ALA A 378 -6.32 24.22 -2.22
N VAL A 379 -5.16 24.00 -2.84
CA VAL A 379 -4.64 24.86 -3.92
C VAL A 379 -5.58 24.85 -5.13
N LYS A 380 -6.11 23.68 -5.52
CA LYS A 380 -7.06 23.53 -6.63
C LYS A 380 -8.37 24.28 -6.42
N ASN A 381 -8.78 24.42 -5.16
CA ASN A 381 -10.04 25.02 -4.79
C ASN A 381 -9.84 26.40 -4.14
N ASN A 382 -8.79 27.14 -4.50
CA ASN A 382 -8.50 28.50 -4.00
C ASN A 382 -8.48 28.65 -2.46
N GLY A 383 -8.25 27.57 -1.74
CA GLY A 383 -8.13 27.58 -0.28
C GLY A 383 -6.69 27.50 0.20
N VAL A 384 -6.54 27.10 1.47
CA VAL A 384 -5.26 27.04 2.18
C VAL A 384 -5.14 25.69 2.88
N TYR A 385 -3.94 25.12 2.86
CA TYR A 385 -3.60 23.94 3.64
C TYR A 385 -2.99 24.35 4.99
N VAL A 386 -3.64 23.93 6.08
CA VAL A 386 -3.23 24.18 7.47
C VAL A 386 -2.65 22.90 8.06
N ASN A 387 -1.36 22.94 8.40
CA ASN A 387 -0.66 21.85 9.07
C ASN A 387 -0.38 22.21 10.53
N LEU A 388 -1.25 21.79 11.45
CA LEU A 388 -1.14 22.07 12.88
C LEU A 388 0.09 21.43 13.53
N CYS A 389 0.71 20.44 12.91
CA CYS A 389 2.00 19.90 13.37
C CYS A 389 3.15 20.91 13.21
N ARG A 390 2.98 21.92 12.34
CA ARG A 390 4.03 22.90 12.01
C ARG A 390 3.61 24.35 12.22
N ASN A 391 2.38 24.58 12.67
CA ASN A 391 1.83 25.92 12.88
C ASN A 391 1.09 25.96 14.21
N THR A 392 1.17 27.10 14.90
CA THR A 392 0.32 27.36 16.08
C THR A 392 -1.13 27.61 15.65
N ASN A 393 -2.08 27.52 16.58
CA ASN A 393 -3.48 27.83 16.27
C ASN A 393 -3.66 29.30 15.88
N GLU A 394 -2.82 30.20 16.40
CA GLU A 394 -2.86 31.62 16.06
C GLU A 394 -2.37 31.90 14.65
N GLU A 395 -1.22 31.33 14.26
CA GLU A 395 -0.74 31.34 12.87
C GLU A 395 -1.78 30.73 11.93
N SER A 396 -2.40 29.62 12.32
CA SER A 396 -3.39 28.93 11.50
C SER A 396 -4.64 29.76 11.27
N ILE A 397 -5.14 30.46 12.30
CA ILE A 397 -6.23 31.44 12.14
C ILE A 397 -5.81 32.53 11.16
N ASN A 398 -4.60 33.07 11.32
CA ASN A 398 -4.06 34.10 10.47
C ASN A 398 -4.07 33.67 8.99
N MET A 399 -3.61 32.45 8.72
CA MET A 399 -3.59 31.85 7.38
C MET A 399 -4.99 31.74 6.77
N ILE A 400 -5.99 31.32 7.55
CA ILE A 400 -7.34 31.09 7.02
C ILE A 400 -8.23 32.34 7.00
N THR A 401 -7.87 33.44 7.68
CA THR A 401 -8.62 34.71 7.63
C THR A 401 -8.08 35.72 6.61
N LYS A 402 -6.97 35.40 5.94
CA LYS A 402 -6.29 36.31 5.00
C LYS A 402 -6.45 35.84 3.56
N GLU A 403 -6.40 36.79 2.63
CA GLU A 403 -6.25 36.48 1.21
C GLU A 403 -4.86 35.90 0.97
N THR A 404 -4.77 34.85 0.16
CA THR A 404 -3.49 34.19 -0.16
C THR A 404 -2.72 35.03 -1.18
N PHE A 405 -1.49 35.42 -0.83
CA PHE A 405 -0.55 36.03 -1.77
C PHE A 405 0.07 34.94 -2.67
N ARG A 406 0.06 35.16 -3.98
CA ARG A 406 0.47 34.15 -4.97
C ARG A 406 1.39 34.73 -6.04
N LEU A 407 2.22 33.86 -6.62
CA LEU A 407 2.87 34.12 -7.91
C LEU A 407 1.81 34.03 -9.00
N LEU A 408 1.48 35.14 -9.64
CA LEU A 408 0.45 35.20 -10.69
C LEU A 408 1.03 34.99 -12.08
N ASN A 409 2.26 35.45 -12.31
CA ASN A 409 2.94 35.27 -13.60
C ASN A 409 4.46 35.20 -13.44
N ILE A 410 5.12 34.50 -14.37
CA ILE A 410 6.57 34.48 -14.56
C ILE A 410 6.89 34.74 -16.04
N GLU A 411 7.73 35.74 -16.30
CA GLU A 411 8.11 36.13 -17.67
C GLU A 411 9.62 36.09 -17.83
N TYR A 412 10.10 35.41 -18.88
CA TYR A 412 11.52 35.33 -19.19
C TYR A 412 11.75 35.05 -20.68
N ASP A 413 12.97 35.33 -21.15
CA ASP A 413 13.40 35.03 -22.52
C ASP A 413 13.72 33.53 -22.67
N ASN A 414 12.89 32.80 -23.42
CA ASN A 414 13.04 31.37 -23.69
C ASN A 414 14.33 31.00 -24.44
N THR A 415 15.07 31.98 -24.99
CA THR A 415 16.40 31.74 -25.57
C THR A 415 17.52 31.76 -24.51
N LYS A 416 17.22 32.29 -23.32
CA LYS A 416 18.13 32.40 -22.18
C LYS A 416 17.78 31.44 -21.05
N PHE A 417 16.51 31.16 -20.85
CA PHE A 417 16.02 30.28 -19.80
C PHE A 417 15.12 29.20 -20.35
N ASP A 418 15.06 28.09 -19.62
CA ASP A 418 14.24 26.95 -19.96
C ASP A 418 13.76 26.26 -18.68
N ASN A 419 12.56 25.69 -18.71
CA ASN A 419 11.98 24.91 -17.61
C ASN A 419 12.10 25.60 -16.23
N VAL A 420 11.58 26.83 -16.08
CA VAL A 420 11.60 27.57 -14.81
C VAL A 420 10.37 27.24 -13.96
N TYR A 421 10.58 26.86 -12.71
CA TYR A 421 9.55 26.47 -11.75
C TYR A 421 9.66 27.28 -10.44
N PRO A 422 8.52 27.59 -9.77
CA PRO A 422 7.16 27.24 -10.18
C PRO A 422 6.65 28.08 -11.37
N GLU A 423 5.70 27.55 -12.14
CA GLU A 423 5.19 28.24 -13.36
C GLU A 423 4.21 29.37 -13.02
N LYS A 424 3.07 29.07 -12.39
CA LYS A 424 2.07 30.07 -11.98
C LYS A 424 1.16 29.57 -10.85
N HIS A 425 0.52 30.49 -10.16
CA HIS A 425 -0.40 30.28 -9.04
C HIS A 425 0.19 29.60 -7.79
N ALA A 426 1.52 29.51 -7.72
CA ALA A 426 2.21 29.05 -6.52
C ALA A 426 1.88 29.97 -5.34
N VAL A 427 1.55 29.38 -4.21
CA VAL A 427 1.33 30.10 -2.95
C VAL A 427 2.66 30.64 -2.46
N VAL A 428 2.67 31.92 -2.08
CA VAL A 428 3.88 32.60 -1.62
C VAL A 428 3.72 32.90 -0.13
N ASN A 429 4.52 32.22 0.68
CA ASN A 429 4.54 32.34 2.13
C ASN A 429 5.72 33.25 2.56
N ASP A 430 6.33 32.95 3.70
CA ASP A 430 7.49 33.66 4.29
C ASP A 430 8.77 33.56 3.43
N THR A 431 8.81 32.66 2.45
CA THR A 431 9.88 32.54 1.46
C THR A 431 9.35 32.33 0.05
N PHE A 432 10.13 32.76 -0.94
CA PHE A 432 9.93 32.41 -2.34
C PHE A 432 11.19 31.79 -2.90
N SER A 433 11.03 30.70 -3.64
CA SER A 433 12.12 29.99 -4.29
C SER A 433 11.73 29.56 -5.69
N MET A 434 12.65 29.67 -6.63
CA MET A 434 12.48 29.21 -8.01
C MET A 434 13.73 28.50 -8.51
N ALA A 435 13.57 27.57 -9.44
CA ALA A 435 14.68 26.89 -10.09
C ALA A 435 14.44 26.79 -11.59
N GLY A 436 15.50 26.77 -12.39
CA GLY A 436 15.39 26.61 -13.82
C GLY A 436 16.71 26.27 -14.49
N ILE A 437 16.70 26.20 -15.82
CA ILE A 437 17.89 26.01 -16.63
C ILE A 437 18.24 27.33 -17.30
N LEU A 438 19.48 27.78 -17.10
CA LEU A 438 20.07 28.94 -17.74
C LEU A 438 20.88 28.48 -18.97
N LYS A 439 20.47 28.89 -20.16
CA LYS A 439 21.07 28.53 -21.47
C LYS A 439 22.13 29.52 -21.95
N LYS A 440 22.27 30.69 -21.31
CA LYS A 440 23.24 31.76 -21.62
C LYS A 440 23.97 32.22 -20.36
N LYS A 441 25.01 33.05 -20.45
CA LYS A 441 25.78 33.47 -19.26
C LYS A 441 24.97 34.28 -18.23
N ASN A 442 23.92 34.95 -18.67
CA ASN A 442 23.03 35.74 -17.83
C ASN A 442 21.65 35.90 -18.46
N GLY A 443 20.69 36.31 -17.64
CA GLY A 443 19.36 36.74 -18.06
C GLY A 443 18.57 37.30 -16.88
N THR A 444 17.41 37.87 -17.18
CA THR A 444 16.49 38.44 -16.18
C THR A 444 15.16 37.71 -16.26
N ILE A 445 14.59 37.40 -15.10
CA ILE A 445 13.25 36.82 -14.95
C ILE A 445 12.37 37.84 -14.22
N THR A 446 11.20 38.12 -14.78
CA THR A 446 10.20 39.01 -14.17
C THR A 446 9.14 38.18 -13.47
N LEU A 447 9.00 38.38 -12.16
CA LEU A 447 8.00 37.71 -11.31
C LEU A 447 6.87 38.70 -11.00
N SER A 448 5.62 38.30 -11.21
CA SER A 448 4.44 39.09 -10.87
C SER A 448 3.68 38.43 -9.73
N PHE A 449 3.49 39.13 -8.63
CA PHE A 449 2.79 38.63 -7.45
C PHE A 449 1.50 39.41 -7.16
N GLY A 450 0.56 38.79 -6.44
CA GLY A 450 -0.65 39.47 -6.01
C GLY A 450 -1.71 38.57 -5.39
N TYR A 451 -2.96 39.05 -5.41
CA TYR A 451 -4.11 38.42 -4.77
C TYR A 451 -5.19 38.11 -5.81
N GLY A 452 -5.71 36.88 -5.80
CA GLY A 452 -6.67 36.43 -6.82
C GLY A 452 -6.06 36.51 -8.22
N THR A 453 -6.59 37.39 -9.06
CA THR A 453 -6.06 37.68 -10.41
C THR A 453 -5.38 39.04 -10.51
N ASN A 454 -5.34 39.81 -9.41
CA ASN A 454 -4.82 41.17 -9.41
C ASN A 454 -3.32 41.17 -9.05
N VAL A 455 -2.48 41.61 -9.99
CA VAL A 455 -1.03 41.80 -9.77
C VAL A 455 -0.81 43.06 -8.94
N THR A 456 -0.16 42.91 -7.79
CA THR A 456 0.22 44.02 -6.92
C THR A 456 1.71 44.33 -6.99
N GLU A 457 2.56 43.34 -7.25
CA GLU A 457 4.02 43.50 -7.27
C GLU A 457 4.65 42.91 -8.51
N ARG A 458 5.76 43.52 -8.95
CA ARG A 458 6.63 42.99 -10.00
C ARG A 458 8.09 43.11 -9.61
N ILE A 459 8.83 42.01 -9.77
CA ILE A 459 10.24 41.91 -9.38
C ILE A 459 11.03 41.37 -10.54
N ASN A 460 12.16 42.01 -10.83
CA ASN A 460 13.13 41.52 -11.78
C ASN A 460 14.26 40.83 -11.03
N VAL A 461 14.52 39.57 -11.36
CA VAL A 461 15.59 38.77 -10.79
C VAL A 461 16.63 38.50 -11.87
N ASP A 462 17.84 39.02 -11.65
CA ASP A 462 18.97 38.80 -12.54
C ASP A 462 19.71 37.51 -12.14
N ILE A 463 19.76 36.55 -13.06
CA ILE A 463 20.43 35.27 -12.88
C ILE A 463 21.70 35.26 -13.73
N SER A 464 22.82 34.86 -13.14
CA SER A 464 24.11 34.78 -13.83
C SER A 464 24.90 33.53 -13.43
N SER A 465 25.52 32.89 -14.42
CA SER A 465 26.41 31.75 -14.21
C SER A 465 27.81 32.13 -13.70
N ILE A 466 28.11 33.42 -13.57
CA ILE A 466 29.44 33.92 -13.11
C ILE A 466 29.35 34.42 -11.67
N ASN A 467 28.25 35.10 -11.33
CA ASN A 467 28.05 35.69 -10.00
C ASN A 467 27.23 34.81 -9.06
N GLY A 468 26.74 33.66 -9.54
CA GLY A 468 26.01 32.70 -8.73
C GLY A 468 26.94 31.95 -7.77
N ILE A 469 26.40 31.53 -6.64
CA ILE A 469 27.08 30.72 -5.64
C ILE A 469 27.14 29.28 -6.16
N GLU A 470 28.34 28.72 -6.33
CA GLU A 470 28.47 27.32 -6.76
C GLU A 470 27.94 26.37 -5.68
N ALA A 471 27.11 25.41 -6.11
CA ALA A 471 26.55 24.37 -5.26
C ALA A 471 26.42 23.04 -6.02
N THR A 472 26.39 21.91 -5.29
CA THR A 472 26.50 20.56 -5.88
C THR A 472 25.14 19.87 -6.12
N ASN A 473 24.04 20.44 -5.64
CA ASN A 473 22.70 19.82 -5.66
C ASN A 473 21.63 20.62 -6.43
N VAL A 474 21.99 21.73 -7.10
CA VAL A 474 21.05 22.63 -7.80
C VAL A 474 20.23 21.91 -8.87
N GLN A 475 20.82 21.00 -9.64
CA GLN A 475 20.08 20.24 -10.67
C GLN A 475 18.98 19.35 -10.08
N ARG A 476 19.20 18.82 -8.86
CA ARG A 476 18.22 17.97 -8.17
C ARG A 476 17.09 18.80 -7.60
N ILE A 477 17.42 19.97 -7.02
CA ILE A 477 16.43 20.94 -6.54
C ILE A 477 15.52 21.40 -7.69
N TRP A 478 16.11 21.67 -8.87
CA TRP A 478 15.33 21.95 -10.07
C TRP A 478 14.39 20.80 -10.43
N ALA A 479 14.88 19.56 -10.43
CA ALA A 479 14.07 18.40 -10.74
C ALA A 479 12.93 18.19 -9.71
N GLN A 480 13.17 18.44 -8.43
CA GLN A 480 12.15 18.41 -7.38
C GLN A 480 11.05 19.45 -7.66
N LYS A 481 11.40 20.71 -7.94
CA LYS A 481 10.40 21.75 -8.28
C LYS A 481 9.61 21.41 -9.55
N LYS A 482 10.26 20.82 -10.56
CA LYS A 482 9.58 20.31 -11.74
C LYS A 482 8.59 19.20 -11.40
N ILE A 483 9.01 18.21 -10.59
CA ILE A 483 8.15 17.12 -10.13
C ILE A 483 6.97 17.66 -9.29
N GLU A 484 7.18 18.64 -8.41
CA GLU A 484 6.12 19.29 -7.64
C GLU A 484 5.07 19.93 -8.57
N ASN A 485 5.52 20.65 -9.60
CA ASN A 485 4.64 21.25 -10.60
C ASN A 485 3.84 20.20 -11.39
N LEU A 486 4.51 19.12 -11.84
CA LEU A 486 3.88 18.03 -12.59
C LEU A 486 2.92 17.20 -11.71
N SER A 487 3.21 17.06 -10.42
CA SER A 487 2.42 16.26 -9.47
C SER A 487 1.02 16.83 -9.25
N VAL A 488 0.78 18.10 -9.60
CA VAL A 488 -0.55 18.72 -9.61
C VAL A 488 -1.52 17.98 -10.55
N PHE A 489 -1.01 17.40 -11.64
CA PHE A 489 -1.74 16.53 -12.56
C PHE A 489 -1.00 15.21 -12.71
N TYR A 490 -0.77 14.56 -11.57
CA TYR A 490 0.13 13.42 -11.49
C TYR A 490 -0.19 12.35 -12.53
N ASP A 491 -1.46 11.91 -12.63
CA ASP A 491 -1.81 10.76 -13.47
C ASP A 491 -1.57 11.05 -14.96
N ASP A 492 -1.76 12.31 -15.39
CA ASP A 492 -1.46 12.76 -16.76
C ASP A 492 0.07 12.87 -17.00
N ASN A 493 0.84 13.17 -15.96
CA ASN A 493 2.28 13.42 -16.03
C ASN A 493 3.14 12.24 -15.52
N LYS A 494 2.54 11.07 -15.23
CA LYS A 494 3.20 9.94 -14.54
C LYS A 494 4.50 9.51 -15.23
N THR A 495 4.49 9.41 -16.56
CA THR A 495 5.66 8.99 -17.35
C THR A 495 6.83 9.98 -17.20
N GLU A 496 6.56 11.28 -17.36
CA GLU A 496 7.59 12.32 -17.22
C GLU A 496 8.13 12.39 -15.79
N ILE A 497 7.26 12.29 -14.78
CA ILE A 497 7.67 12.23 -13.37
C ILE A 497 8.59 11.03 -13.13
N THR A 498 8.26 9.86 -13.67
CA THR A 498 9.05 8.63 -13.54
C THR A 498 10.43 8.79 -14.19
N GLU A 499 10.50 9.39 -15.39
CA GLU A 499 11.77 9.63 -16.09
C GLU A 499 12.67 10.62 -15.34
N LEU A 500 12.11 11.73 -14.85
CA LEU A 500 12.82 12.69 -14.01
C LEU A 500 13.33 12.05 -12.73
N SER A 501 12.48 11.25 -12.08
CA SER A 501 12.82 10.50 -10.87
C SER A 501 14.02 9.60 -11.07
N LYS A 502 14.03 8.83 -12.17
CA LYS A 502 15.14 7.94 -12.55
C LYS A 502 16.41 8.70 -12.88
N LYS A 503 16.30 9.84 -13.57
CA LYS A 503 17.45 10.66 -13.99
C LYS A 503 18.14 11.37 -12.82
N PHE A 504 17.37 11.86 -11.84
CA PHE A 504 17.88 12.71 -10.75
C PHE A 504 17.96 12.02 -9.39
N ASN A 505 17.70 10.70 -9.34
CA ASN A 505 17.62 9.89 -8.12
C ASN A 505 16.65 10.45 -7.09
N ILE A 506 15.41 10.70 -7.53
CA ILE A 506 14.32 11.20 -6.68
C ILE A 506 13.29 10.09 -6.51
N VAL A 507 12.93 9.77 -5.26
CA VAL A 507 11.84 8.84 -4.98
C VAL A 507 10.51 9.59 -4.97
N THR A 508 9.53 9.08 -5.70
CA THR A 508 8.16 9.59 -5.80
C THR A 508 7.17 8.47 -5.50
N LYS A 509 5.86 8.71 -5.63
CA LYS A 509 4.85 7.68 -5.32
C LYS A 509 4.91 6.44 -6.22
N ASP A 510 5.44 6.55 -7.44
CA ASP A 510 5.56 5.42 -8.38
C ASP A 510 7.02 5.00 -8.63
N THR A 511 7.97 5.49 -7.85
CA THR A 511 9.38 5.06 -7.94
C THR A 511 9.89 4.50 -6.62
N SER A 512 10.99 3.76 -6.70
CA SER A 512 11.68 3.14 -5.56
C SER A 512 13.18 3.19 -5.78
N LEU A 513 13.95 3.18 -4.70
CA LEU A 513 15.40 2.96 -4.76
C LEU A 513 15.69 1.50 -4.46
N ILE A 514 16.40 0.82 -5.37
CA ILE A 514 16.79 -0.57 -5.21
C ILE A 514 18.31 -0.72 -5.17
N VAL A 515 18.80 -1.50 -4.22
CA VAL A 515 20.19 -1.96 -4.14
C VAL A 515 20.20 -3.45 -4.44
N LEU A 516 21.03 -3.87 -5.41
CA LEU A 516 21.23 -5.29 -5.74
C LEU A 516 22.68 -5.68 -5.48
N ASP A 517 22.90 -6.95 -5.13
CA ASP A 517 24.24 -7.44 -4.86
C ASP A 517 25.03 -7.67 -6.17
N ASN A 518 24.49 -8.47 -7.09
CA ASN A 518 25.25 -8.91 -8.26
C ASN A 518 24.99 -8.03 -9.49
N VAL A 519 26.05 -7.73 -10.25
CA VAL A 519 25.95 -7.04 -11.57
C VAL A 519 25.05 -7.82 -12.54
N SER A 520 25.03 -9.16 -12.44
CA SER A 520 24.14 -10.02 -13.24
C SER A 520 22.67 -9.73 -13.01
N ASP A 521 22.27 -9.32 -11.81
CA ASP A 521 20.87 -9.02 -11.48
C ASP A 521 20.44 -7.71 -12.15
N TYR A 522 21.31 -6.69 -12.15
CA TYR A 522 21.10 -5.46 -12.92
C TYR A 522 20.87 -5.77 -14.41
N ILE A 523 21.67 -6.67 -15.00
CA ILE A 523 21.51 -7.08 -16.40
C ILE A 523 20.19 -7.83 -16.59
N ARG A 524 19.94 -8.85 -15.76
CA ARG A 524 18.75 -9.72 -15.83
C ARG A 524 17.46 -8.90 -15.81
N TYR A 525 17.38 -7.89 -14.95
CA TYR A 525 16.17 -7.09 -14.76
C TYR A 525 16.16 -5.76 -15.53
N ASP A 526 17.16 -5.51 -16.37
CA ASP A 526 17.23 -4.27 -17.15
C ASP A 526 17.23 -3.02 -16.26
N ILE A 527 18.09 -3.04 -15.24
CA ILE A 527 18.26 -1.93 -14.31
C ILE A 527 19.65 -1.37 -14.53
N THR A 528 19.74 -0.08 -14.83
CA THR A 528 21.03 0.61 -14.91
C THR A 528 21.69 0.58 -13.54
N PRO A 529 22.92 0.05 -13.41
CA PRO A 529 23.57 -0.09 -12.12
C PRO A 529 24.16 1.24 -11.62
N PRO A 530 24.53 1.33 -10.34
CA PRO A 530 25.27 2.46 -9.80
C PRO A 530 26.62 2.62 -10.49
N GLU A 531 27.21 3.83 -10.40
CA GLU A 531 28.45 4.21 -11.10
C GLU A 531 29.58 3.18 -10.91
N GLU A 532 29.73 2.66 -9.69
CA GLU A 532 30.78 1.70 -9.33
C GLU A 532 30.73 0.38 -10.14
N LEU A 533 29.55 0.00 -10.67
CA LEU A 533 29.31 -1.25 -11.40
C LEU A 533 29.13 -1.04 -12.91
N LYS A 534 29.07 0.21 -13.40
CA LYS A 534 28.76 0.52 -14.81
C LYS A 534 29.76 -0.10 -15.80
N ASP A 535 31.05 -0.07 -15.48
CA ASP A 535 32.09 -0.61 -16.36
C ASP A 535 31.98 -2.13 -16.51
N GLU A 536 31.72 -2.85 -15.41
CA GLU A 536 31.51 -4.29 -15.43
C GLU A 536 30.23 -4.66 -16.18
N TYR A 537 29.14 -3.96 -15.91
CA TYR A 537 27.86 -4.11 -16.59
C TYR A 537 27.98 -3.94 -18.12
N ASN A 538 28.65 -2.86 -18.55
CA ASN A 538 28.87 -2.58 -19.97
C ASN A 538 29.74 -3.66 -20.65
N LYS A 539 30.72 -4.24 -19.94
CA LYS A 539 31.51 -5.37 -20.45
C LYS A 539 30.65 -6.61 -20.65
N LEU A 540 29.82 -6.96 -19.65
CA LEU A 540 28.97 -8.15 -19.68
C LEU A 540 27.86 -8.08 -20.75
N ILE A 541 27.23 -6.92 -20.93
CA ILE A 541 26.23 -6.73 -22.00
C ILE A 541 26.84 -6.87 -23.40
N ARG A 542 28.07 -6.39 -23.61
CA ARG A 542 28.76 -6.55 -24.91
C ARG A 542 29.07 -8.02 -25.21
N SER A 543 29.34 -8.83 -24.19
CA SER A 543 29.61 -10.27 -24.36
C SER A 543 28.36 -11.13 -24.54
N ASN A 544 27.21 -10.69 -23.99
CA ASN A 544 25.93 -11.39 -24.08
C ASN A 544 24.82 -10.38 -24.41
N PRO A 545 24.66 -9.99 -25.68
CA PRO A 545 23.53 -9.16 -26.08
C PRO A 545 22.23 -9.91 -25.74
N LYS A 546 21.33 -9.27 -24.99
CA LYS A 546 20.00 -9.82 -24.69
C LYS A 546 19.34 -10.23 -26.00
N GLN A 547 18.90 -11.49 -26.10
CA GLN A 547 17.86 -11.83 -27.05
C GLN A 547 16.60 -11.10 -26.59
N GLU A 548 16.07 -10.23 -27.44
CA GLU A 548 14.71 -9.70 -27.26
C GLU A 548 13.78 -10.90 -27.18
N THR A 549 13.26 -11.18 -25.99
CA THR A 549 12.13 -12.10 -25.85
C THR A 549 10.93 -11.38 -26.43
N GLU A 550 10.60 -11.69 -27.69
CA GLU A 550 9.32 -11.30 -28.26
C GLU A 550 8.18 -11.69 -27.30
N ASN A 551 7.17 -10.82 -27.18
CA ASN A 551 5.93 -11.04 -26.45
C ASN A 551 5.11 -12.18 -27.09
N THR A 552 5.64 -13.40 -26.99
CA THR A 552 5.01 -14.62 -27.48
C THR A 552 4.44 -15.39 -26.30
N ILE A 553 3.26 -15.98 -26.50
CA ILE A 553 2.61 -16.80 -25.49
C ILE A 553 3.54 -17.97 -25.15
N PRO A 554 3.87 -18.22 -23.86
CA PRO A 554 4.79 -19.29 -23.50
C PRO A 554 4.33 -20.64 -24.05
N THR A 555 5.22 -21.40 -24.68
CA THR A 555 4.88 -22.72 -25.27
C THR A 555 4.30 -23.70 -24.24
N SER A 556 4.64 -23.52 -22.95
CA SER A 556 4.07 -24.28 -21.84
C SER A 556 2.54 -24.12 -21.72
N VAL A 557 1.99 -22.94 -22.04
CA VAL A 557 0.54 -22.67 -21.99
C VAL A 557 -0.21 -23.59 -22.95
N TYR A 558 0.22 -23.66 -24.22
CA TYR A 558 -0.39 -24.57 -25.21
C TYR A 558 -0.24 -26.03 -24.80
N LYS A 559 0.91 -26.44 -24.27
CA LYS A 559 1.14 -27.82 -23.81
C LYS A 559 0.20 -28.20 -22.66
N THR A 560 -0.01 -27.31 -21.69
CA THR A 560 -0.91 -27.58 -20.56
C THR A 560 -2.37 -27.58 -21.01
N PHE A 561 -2.75 -26.70 -21.94
CA PHE A 561 -4.09 -26.67 -22.53
C PHE A 561 -4.43 -27.94 -23.29
N GLU A 562 -3.53 -28.42 -24.16
CA GLU A 562 -3.72 -29.69 -24.86
C GLU A 562 -3.80 -30.88 -23.90
N LYS A 563 -2.96 -30.94 -22.86
CA LYS A 563 -3.07 -31.98 -21.82
C LYS A 563 -4.41 -31.95 -21.09
N PHE A 564 -4.94 -30.76 -20.80
CA PHE A 564 -6.26 -30.62 -20.17
C PHE A 564 -7.37 -31.09 -21.11
N LYS A 565 -7.29 -30.73 -22.38
CA LYS A 565 -8.19 -31.19 -23.44
C LYS A 565 -8.16 -32.71 -23.64
N GLU A 566 -6.98 -33.32 -23.62
CA GLU A 566 -6.82 -34.79 -23.66
C GLU A 566 -7.50 -35.46 -22.46
N TRP A 567 -7.30 -34.92 -21.25
CA TRP A 567 -8.00 -35.40 -20.06
C TRP A 567 -9.52 -35.28 -20.21
N TRP A 568 -10.02 -34.13 -20.66
CA TRP A 568 -11.45 -33.90 -20.82
C TRP A 568 -12.09 -34.80 -21.90
N ASN A 569 -11.34 -35.15 -22.95
CA ASN A 569 -11.79 -36.07 -24.00
C ASN A 569 -11.73 -37.56 -23.61
N THR A 570 -11.02 -37.90 -22.52
CA THR A 570 -10.90 -39.29 -22.05
C THR A 570 -12.21 -39.76 -21.42
N SER A 571 -12.68 -40.96 -21.78
CA SER A 571 -13.93 -41.51 -21.24
C SER A 571 -13.75 -42.13 -19.83
N LEU A 572 -14.82 -42.18 -19.03
CA LEU A 572 -14.80 -42.83 -17.70
C LEU A 572 -14.32 -44.29 -17.76
N LYS A 573 -14.67 -45.01 -18.83
CA LYS A 573 -14.26 -46.40 -19.04
C LYS A 573 -12.74 -46.53 -19.25
N GLU A 574 -12.13 -45.56 -19.92
CA GLU A 574 -10.68 -45.49 -20.11
C GLU A 574 -9.94 -45.18 -18.80
N PHE A 575 -10.47 -44.31 -17.95
CA PHE A 575 -9.88 -44.04 -16.63
C PHE A 575 -9.88 -45.30 -15.74
N LYS A 576 -11.02 -45.99 -15.66
CA LYS A 576 -11.16 -47.23 -14.87
C LYS A 576 -10.27 -48.36 -15.39
N THR A 577 -10.09 -48.48 -16.71
CA THR A 577 -9.21 -49.51 -17.30
C THR A 577 -7.72 -49.22 -17.13
N LYS A 578 -7.29 -47.96 -17.28
CA LYS A 578 -5.89 -47.55 -17.05
C LYS A 578 -5.43 -47.80 -15.60
N LYS A 579 -6.31 -47.62 -14.62
CA LYS A 579 -5.99 -47.86 -13.20
C LYS A 579 -6.00 -49.34 -12.79
N SER A 580 -6.76 -50.18 -13.50
CA SER A 580 -6.78 -51.64 -13.26
C SER A 580 -5.46 -52.35 -13.63
N LYS A 581 -4.60 -51.70 -14.42
CA LYS A 581 -3.24 -52.16 -14.72
C LYS A 581 -2.25 -51.57 -13.70
N LYS A 582 -2.04 -52.23 -12.56
CA LYS A 582 -0.79 -52.08 -11.80
C LYS A 582 0.35 -52.83 -12.52
N PRO A 583 1.62 -52.39 -12.43
CA PRO A 583 2.74 -53.08 -13.06
C PRO A 583 3.04 -54.39 -12.31
N GLN A 584 2.99 -55.51 -13.01
CA GLN A 584 3.78 -56.69 -12.67
C GLN A 584 5.12 -56.55 -13.38
N ASP A 585 6.20 -56.53 -12.60
CA ASP A 585 7.58 -56.86 -12.94
C ASP A 585 8.09 -56.50 -14.34
N GLU A 586 8.76 -55.34 -14.45
CA GLU A 586 9.89 -55.20 -15.38
C GLU A 586 11.14 -54.85 -14.58
N ILE A 587 11.84 -55.89 -14.11
CA ILE A 587 13.28 -55.85 -13.90
C ILE A 587 13.90 -55.84 -15.31
N SER A 588 14.43 -54.70 -15.74
CA SER A 588 15.45 -54.69 -16.79
C SER A 588 16.55 -53.67 -16.48
N ILE A 589 17.73 -54.23 -16.29
CA ILE A 589 18.99 -53.57 -15.99
C ILE A 589 19.45 -52.76 -17.20
N ARG A 590 19.77 -51.47 -17.00
CA ARG A 590 20.88 -50.85 -17.73
C ARG A 590 21.51 -49.70 -16.94
N ASN A 591 22.70 -50.00 -16.42
CA ASN A 591 23.68 -49.03 -15.92
C ASN A 591 24.08 -48.03 -17.02
N GLN A 592 24.15 -46.74 -16.68
CA GLN A 592 25.42 -45.99 -16.66
C GLN A 592 25.25 -44.53 -16.19
N THR A 593 26.02 -44.23 -15.14
CA THR A 593 26.71 -42.97 -14.79
C THR A 593 25.91 -41.69 -14.57
N PHE A 594 25.63 -41.41 -13.28
CA PHE A 594 25.73 -40.07 -12.73
C PHE A 594 26.76 -40.06 -11.60
N SER A 595 27.75 -39.18 -11.75
CA SER A 595 28.80 -38.87 -10.81
C SER A 595 28.25 -38.12 -9.59
N ASN A 596 28.76 -38.51 -8.42
CA ASN A 596 28.54 -37.90 -7.12
C ASN A 596 28.78 -36.38 -7.08
N ALA A 597 27.87 -35.65 -6.44
CA ALA A 597 28.20 -34.57 -5.52
C ALA A 597 27.16 -34.58 -4.39
N ALA A 598 27.63 -34.83 -3.18
CA ALA A 598 26.86 -35.13 -1.98
C ALA A 598 26.12 -33.91 -1.41
N SER A 599 24.94 -34.15 -0.84
CA SER A 599 24.42 -33.38 0.29
C SER A 599 23.87 -34.37 1.32
N GLU A 600 24.60 -34.49 2.43
CA GLU A 600 24.21 -35.28 3.60
C GLU A 600 23.03 -34.58 4.29
N SER A 601 21.95 -35.33 4.55
CA SER A 601 21.01 -35.03 5.63
C SER A 601 20.99 -36.25 6.54
N ILE A 602 21.41 -36.03 7.79
CA ILE A 602 21.39 -37.02 8.86
C ILE A 602 19.99 -36.98 9.44
N ASP A 603 19.21 -38.04 9.20
CA ASP A 603 18.00 -38.35 9.96
C ASP A 603 18.39 -38.71 11.40
N SER A 604 17.68 -38.11 12.36
CA SER A 604 17.68 -38.56 13.75
C SER A 604 16.23 -38.53 14.24
N GLU A 605 15.57 -39.68 14.16
CA GLU A 605 14.30 -39.94 14.82
C GLU A 605 14.47 -39.81 16.35
N ILE A 606 13.82 -38.80 16.94
CA ILE A 606 13.60 -38.75 18.39
C ILE A 606 12.20 -39.29 18.66
N ILE A 607 12.16 -40.51 19.17
CA ILE A 607 10.98 -41.14 19.77
C ILE A 607 10.71 -40.45 21.11
N ILE A 608 9.63 -39.66 21.19
CA ILE A 608 9.08 -39.19 22.47
C ILE A 608 7.92 -40.11 22.84
N THR A 609 8.19 -40.98 23.82
CA THR A 609 7.19 -41.77 24.54
C THR A 609 6.39 -40.85 25.47
N GLN A 610 5.08 -40.69 25.21
CA GLN A 610 4.17 -40.11 26.20
C GLN A 610 3.63 -41.22 27.10
N SER A 611 4.09 -41.20 28.33
CA SER A 611 3.55 -41.93 29.47
C SER A 611 2.13 -41.46 29.79
N ALA A 612 1.18 -42.39 29.74
CA ALA A 612 -0.18 -42.22 30.20
C ALA A 612 -0.24 -42.13 31.74
N SER A 613 -0.91 -41.10 32.25
CA SER A 613 -1.46 -41.08 33.60
C SER A 613 -2.97 -40.97 33.52
N SER A 614 -3.62 -42.05 33.94
CA SER A 614 -5.06 -42.27 33.99
C SER A 614 -5.71 -41.56 35.18
N ALA A 615 -6.84 -40.90 34.95
CA ALA A 615 -7.85 -40.65 35.97
C ALA A 615 -9.24 -40.81 35.35
N ARG A 616 -9.99 -41.74 35.96
CA ARG A 616 -11.31 -42.25 35.57
C ARG A 616 -12.38 -41.17 35.66
N PHE A 617 -13.32 -41.16 34.71
CA PHE A 617 -14.71 -40.82 34.98
C PHE A 617 -15.62 -41.90 34.39
N ALA A 618 -16.58 -42.30 35.23
CA ALA A 618 -17.41 -43.48 35.10
C ALA A 618 -18.58 -43.29 34.12
N GLU A 619 -19.00 -44.39 33.52
CA GLU A 619 -20.27 -44.54 32.83
C GLU A 619 -21.46 -44.30 33.78
N SER A 620 -22.45 -43.54 33.30
CA SER A 620 -23.84 -43.68 33.72
C SER A 620 -24.78 -43.45 32.53
N ALA A 621 -25.77 -44.33 32.45
CA ALA A 621 -26.68 -44.62 31.34
C ALA A 621 -27.75 -43.51 31.05
N PRO A 622 -28.63 -43.70 30.03
CA PRO A 622 -29.27 -42.63 29.25
C PRO A 622 -30.60 -42.15 29.81
N VAL A 623 -30.99 -40.90 29.51
CA VAL A 623 -32.35 -40.39 29.79
C VAL A 623 -32.84 -39.50 28.66
N SER A 624 -33.74 -40.10 27.86
CA SER A 624 -34.94 -39.58 27.18
C SER A 624 -35.02 -38.15 26.62
N ASN A 625 -35.36 -38.13 25.32
CA ASN A 625 -36.14 -37.14 24.59
C ASN A 625 -37.10 -36.27 25.43
N TYR A 626 -37.00 -34.96 25.22
CA TYR A 626 -38.16 -34.05 25.24
C TYR A 626 -38.09 -33.15 24.01
N ASN A 627 -39.10 -33.29 23.14
CA ASN A 627 -39.47 -32.34 22.10
C ASN A 627 -40.36 -31.25 22.71
N GLU A 628 -40.22 -30.03 22.18
CA GLU A 628 -41.16 -28.89 22.07
C GLU A 628 -40.40 -27.58 22.38
N SER A 629 -40.55 -26.47 21.69
CA SER A 629 -41.18 -26.10 20.41
C SER A 629 -40.81 -24.63 20.18
N THR A 630 -40.43 -24.24 18.96
CA THR A 630 -40.39 -22.82 18.56
C THR A 630 -41.01 -22.67 17.16
N PRO A 631 -41.69 -21.54 16.88
CA PRO A 631 -42.73 -21.48 15.87
C PRO A 631 -42.18 -21.17 14.47
N ASN A 632 -42.70 -21.91 13.49
CA ASN A 632 -42.60 -21.62 12.06
C ASN A 632 -43.10 -20.20 11.73
N MET A 633 -42.26 -19.37 11.11
CA MET A 633 -42.72 -18.31 10.21
C MET A 633 -42.95 -18.90 8.82
N ILE A 634 -44.22 -18.93 8.43
CA ILE A 634 -44.73 -19.38 7.13
C ILE A 634 -44.53 -18.25 6.12
N MET A 635 -43.77 -18.50 5.04
CA MET A 635 -43.89 -17.75 3.78
C MET A 635 -44.82 -18.50 2.79
N PRO A 636 -45.57 -17.80 1.93
CA PRO A 636 -46.70 -18.38 1.21
C PRO A 636 -46.28 -19.23 -0.01
N LYS A 637 -46.92 -20.39 -0.16
CA LYS A 637 -46.79 -21.29 -1.31
C LYS A 637 -47.45 -20.68 -2.56
N SER A 638 -46.66 -20.35 -3.58
CA SER A 638 -47.14 -20.32 -4.97
C SER A 638 -46.90 -21.68 -5.62
N LYS A 639 -47.98 -22.32 -6.12
CA LYS A 639 -47.90 -23.53 -6.94
C LYS A 639 -47.34 -23.19 -8.32
N SER A 640 -46.25 -23.82 -8.73
CA SER A 640 -45.91 -24.00 -10.14
C SER A 640 -45.18 -25.33 -10.37
N ASN A 641 -45.48 -25.93 -11.52
CA ASN A 641 -45.22 -27.30 -11.93
C ASN A 641 -43.77 -27.79 -11.83
N SER A 642 -43.69 -29.10 -11.62
CA SER A 642 -42.50 -29.97 -11.64
C SER A 642 -41.59 -29.76 -12.84
N SER A 643 -40.34 -29.38 -12.56
CA SER A 643 -39.16 -29.78 -13.31
C SER A 643 -38.14 -30.33 -12.31
N ASN A 644 -37.44 -31.42 -12.66
CA ASN A 644 -36.40 -32.04 -11.83
C ASN A 644 -35.37 -30.97 -11.41
N GLN A 645 -35.42 -30.54 -10.15
CA GLN A 645 -34.41 -29.67 -9.56
C GLN A 645 -33.40 -30.52 -8.80
N GLN A 646 -32.13 -30.45 -9.21
CA GLN A 646 -30.99 -30.99 -8.47
C GLN A 646 -30.95 -30.40 -7.05
N ILE A 647 -31.08 -31.27 -6.05
CA ILE A 647 -30.98 -30.93 -4.62
C ILE A 647 -29.52 -31.04 -4.21
N ILE A 648 -28.90 -29.89 -3.94
CA ILE A 648 -27.57 -29.79 -3.35
C ILE A 648 -27.77 -29.43 -1.89
N SER A 649 -27.11 -30.16 -0.99
CA SER A 649 -26.96 -29.78 0.42
C SER A 649 -25.47 -29.64 0.69
N VAL A 650 -25.04 -28.41 0.99
CA VAL A 650 -23.72 -28.13 1.56
C VAL A 650 -23.89 -28.03 3.06
N GLU A 651 -23.24 -28.93 3.79
CA GLU A 651 -23.10 -28.80 5.23
C GLU A 651 -21.86 -27.96 5.51
N LEU A 652 -22.08 -26.72 5.93
CA LEU A 652 -21.05 -25.85 6.49
C LEU A 652 -20.65 -26.39 7.86
N GLN A 653 -19.35 -26.62 8.09
CA GLN A 653 -18.85 -26.51 9.45
C GLN A 653 -18.80 -25.02 9.78
N THR A 654 -19.70 -24.55 10.63
CA THR A 654 -19.61 -23.20 11.21
C THR A 654 -18.38 -23.18 12.12
N TRP A 655 -17.27 -22.64 11.60
CA TRP A 655 -16.11 -22.34 12.42
C TRP A 655 -16.52 -21.27 13.44
N THR A 656 -16.53 -21.62 14.73
CA THR A 656 -16.81 -20.68 15.82
C THR A 656 -15.54 -20.46 16.62
N PRO A 657 -14.88 -19.29 16.51
CA PRO A 657 -13.68 -19.00 17.27
C PRO A 657 -14.01 -18.91 18.76
N ASP A 658 -13.23 -19.54 19.64
CA ASP A 658 -13.39 -19.43 21.10
C ASP A 658 -12.70 -18.18 21.66
N ASN A 659 -12.84 -17.04 20.96
CA ASN A 659 -12.17 -15.81 21.30
C ASN A 659 -12.93 -15.01 22.38
N GLU A 660 -12.21 -14.51 23.38
CA GLU A 660 -12.78 -13.74 24.51
C GLU A 660 -13.56 -12.50 24.05
N TYR A 661 -13.11 -11.83 22.98
CA TYR A 661 -13.81 -10.67 22.42
C TYR A 661 -15.16 -11.03 21.79
N LEU A 662 -15.27 -12.16 21.09
CA LEU A 662 -16.55 -12.64 20.55
C LEU A 662 -17.48 -13.11 21.67
N LYS A 663 -16.96 -13.76 22.72
CA LYS A 663 -17.76 -14.13 23.90
C LYS A 663 -18.37 -12.90 24.57
N LYS A 664 -17.63 -11.79 24.61
CA LYS A 664 -18.14 -10.51 25.13
C LYS A 664 -19.25 -9.96 24.23
N LEU A 665 -19.03 -9.88 22.92
CA LEU A 665 -20.02 -9.35 21.96
C LEU A 665 -21.32 -10.16 21.96
N LYS A 666 -21.25 -11.50 21.97
CA LYS A 666 -22.42 -12.39 22.02
C LYS A 666 -23.27 -12.24 23.29
N LYS A 667 -22.72 -11.66 24.36
CA LYS A 667 -23.44 -11.38 25.62
C LYS A 667 -23.98 -9.96 25.69
N THR A 668 -23.60 -9.10 24.75
CA THR A 668 -24.02 -7.69 24.70
C THR A 668 -25.35 -7.57 23.96
N ALA A 669 -26.23 -6.67 24.43
CA ALA A 669 -27.44 -6.34 23.69
C ALA A 669 -27.11 -5.67 22.33
N LEU A 670 -27.94 -5.88 21.31
CA LEU A 670 -27.71 -5.36 19.95
C LEU A 670 -27.45 -3.84 19.93
N GLU A 671 -28.16 -3.07 20.76
CA GLU A 671 -28.02 -1.62 20.87
C GLU A 671 -26.67 -1.14 21.42
N ASP A 672 -26.02 -1.95 22.26
CA ASP A 672 -24.71 -1.67 22.87
C ASP A 672 -23.55 -2.38 22.15
N MET A 673 -23.86 -3.18 21.11
CA MET A 673 -22.91 -4.08 20.47
C MET A 673 -21.76 -3.33 19.79
N TYR A 674 -22.09 -2.28 19.04
CA TYR A 674 -21.09 -1.44 18.36
C TYR A 674 -20.17 -0.73 19.37
N ASP A 675 -20.71 -0.27 20.50
CA ASP A 675 -19.92 0.40 21.55
C ASP A 675 -19.00 -0.58 22.26
N THR A 676 -19.48 -1.81 22.48
CA THR A 676 -18.64 -2.89 23.01
C THR A 676 -17.51 -3.23 22.03
N TYR A 677 -17.78 -3.28 20.73
CA TYR A 677 -16.76 -3.45 19.70
C TYR A 677 -15.69 -2.36 19.77
N LEU A 678 -16.08 -1.08 19.84
CA LEU A 678 -15.13 0.03 19.91
C LEU A 678 -14.24 -0.03 21.15
N GLN A 679 -14.79 -0.45 22.29
CA GLN A 679 -13.98 -0.71 23.49
C GLN A 679 -12.95 -1.83 23.25
N LEU A 680 -13.37 -2.93 22.64
CA LEU A 680 -12.48 -4.06 22.32
C LEU A 680 -11.40 -3.66 21.33
N LYS A 681 -11.74 -2.87 20.30
CA LYS A 681 -10.80 -2.38 19.28
C LYS A 681 -9.55 -1.76 19.88
N THR A 682 -9.66 -1.04 21.01
CA THR A 682 -8.49 -0.44 21.68
C THR A 682 -7.39 -1.43 22.06
N SER A 683 -7.75 -2.70 22.30
CA SER A 683 -6.82 -3.78 22.67
C SER A 683 -6.42 -4.67 21.49
N TYR A 684 -7.21 -4.69 20.41
CA TYR A 684 -7.05 -5.62 19.29
C TYR A 684 -6.84 -4.93 17.93
N SER A 685 -6.62 -3.62 17.90
CA SER A 685 -6.53 -2.80 16.67
C SER A 685 -5.42 -3.19 15.70
N SER A 686 -4.40 -3.93 16.15
CA SER A 686 -3.34 -4.45 15.29
C SER A 686 -3.61 -5.86 14.74
N SER A 687 -4.77 -6.46 15.04
CA SER A 687 -5.10 -7.83 14.66
C SER A 687 -6.08 -7.86 13.48
N PRO A 688 -5.64 -8.27 12.27
CA PRO A 688 -6.56 -8.47 11.14
C PRO A 688 -7.69 -9.46 11.45
N ALA A 689 -7.39 -10.55 12.18
CA ALA A 689 -8.39 -11.55 12.59
C ALA A 689 -9.54 -10.93 13.38
N PHE A 690 -9.23 -10.00 14.29
CA PHE A 690 -10.24 -9.33 15.11
C PHE A 690 -11.27 -8.61 14.24
N PHE A 691 -10.84 -7.82 13.26
CA PHE A 691 -11.79 -7.11 12.38
C PHE A 691 -12.58 -8.05 11.49
N ILE A 692 -11.96 -9.10 10.97
CA ILE A 692 -12.64 -10.11 10.15
C ILE A 692 -13.74 -10.81 10.96
N GLU A 693 -13.37 -11.42 12.08
CA GLU A 693 -14.30 -12.20 12.90
C GLU A 693 -15.41 -11.36 13.51
N VAL A 694 -15.10 -10.13 13.93
CA VAL A 694 -16.13 -9.22 14.43
C VAL A 694 -17.04 -8.74 13.30
N SER A 695 -16.51 -8.43 12.12
CA SER A 695 -17.36 -8.06 10.97
C SER A 695 -18.29 -9.19 10.54
N ASP A 696 -17.79 -10.43 10.49
CA ASP A 696 -18.60 -11.62 10.21
C ASP A 696 -19.74 -11.75 11.22
N TYR A 697 -19.44 -11.58 12.52
CA TYR A 697 -20.46 -11.61 13.57
C TYR A 697 -21.51 -10.50 13.41
N PHE A 698 -21.11 -9.28 13.00
CA PHE A 698 -22.06 -8.20 12.74
C PHE A 698 -22.91 -8.47 11.49
N PHE A 699 -22.38 -9.13 10.46
CA PHE A 699 -23.18 -9.60 9.32
C PHE A 699 -24.22 -10.64 9.76
N ASP A 700 -23.84 -11.61 10.60
CA ASP A 700 -24.75 -12.64 11.13
C ASP A 700 -25.92 -12.01 11.94
N GLU A 701 -25.65 -10.93 12.67
CA GLU A 701 -26.65 -10.17 13.43
C GLU A 701 -27.43 -9.13 12.57
N ASN A 702 -27.22 -9.12 11.25
CA ASN A 702 -27.83 -8.19 10.28
C ASN A 702 -27.48 -6.70 10.48
N LEU A 703 -26.31 -6.40 11.03
CA LEU A 703 -25.77 -5.05 11.21
C LEU A 703 -24.81 -4.69 10.05
N GLU A 704 -25.30 -4.73 8.82
CA GLU A 704 -24.46 -4.66 7.61
C GLU A 704 -23.61 -3.37 7.53
N LYS A 705 -24.17 -2.20 7.89
CA LYS A 705 -23.45 -0.92 7.78
C LYS A 705 -22.23 -0.89 8.69
N GLU A 706 -22.43 -1.30 9.94
CA GLU A 706 -21.38 -1.45 10.94
C GLU A 706 -20.39 -2.54 10.54
N ALA A 707 -20.86 -3.67 10.00
CA ALA A 707 -20.01 -4.75 9.53
C ALA A 707 -19.04 -4.29 8.43
N TYR A 708 -19.51 -3.58 7.41
CA TYR A 708 -18.64 -3.01 6.36
C TYR A 708 -17.67 -1.97 6.93
N ARG A 709 -18.10 -1.15 7.89
CA ARG A 709 -17.22 -0.19 8.55
C ARG A 709 -16.10 -0.89 9.32
N ILE A 710 -16.44 -1.91 10.11
CA ILE A 710 -15.48 -2.73 10.86
C ILE A 710 -14.50 -3.39 9.89
N LEU A 711 -15.01 -4.07 8.86
CA LEU A 711 -14.20 -4.76 7.85
C LEU A 711 -13.25 -3.79 7.11
N SER A 712 -13.69 -2.56 6.86
CA SER A 712 -12.90 -1.57 6.15
C SER A 712 -11.61 -1.16 6.88
N ASN A 713 -11.52 -1.34 8.21
CA ASN A 713 -10.29 -1.13 8.96
C ASN A 713 -9.11 -1.95 8.44
N LEU A 714 -9.35 -3.11 7.82
CA LEU A 714 -8.29 -3.91 7.20
C LEU A 714 -7.51 -3.13 6.14
N ALA A 715 -8.13 -2.16 5.47
CA ALA A 715 -7.45 -1.33 4.48
C ALA A 715 -6.48 -0.30 5.11
N GLU A 716 -6.57 -0.09 6.43
CA GLU A 716 -5.72 0.84 7.18
C GLU A 716 -4.57 0.13 7.93
N ILE A 717 -4.74 -1.16 8.24
CA ILE A 717 -3.69 -1.98 8.84
C ILE A 717 -2.62 -2.22 7.78
N GLU A 718 -1.45 -1.60 7.96
CA GLU A 718 -0.33 -1.69 7.00
C GLU A 718 -0.82 -1.46 5.56
N THR A 719 -1.28 -0.25 5.23
CA THR A 719 -2.05 0.15 4.01
C THR A 719 -1.70 -0.46 2.62
N GLU A 720 -0.52 -1.08 2.46
CA GLU A 720 -0.06 -1.79 1.24
C GLU A 720 0.23 -3.29 1.47
N ASN A 721 -0.18 -3.89 2.60
CA ASN A 721 0.01 -5.30 2.88
C ASN A 721 -0.92 -6.14 2.00
N SER A 722 -0.32 -6.90 1.08
CA SER A 722 -1.07 -7.68 0.09
C SER A 722 -1.90 -8.81 0.69
N ASP A 723 -1.46 -9.40 1.80
CA ASP A 723 -2.16 -10.52 2.42
C ASP A 723 -3.45 -10.05 3.11
N ILE A 724 -3.37 -8.91 3.80
CA ILE A 724 -4.54 -8.26 4.44
C ILE A 724 -5.52 -7.75 3.38
N LEU A 725 -5.02 -7.05 2.37
CA LEU A 725 -5.86 -6.54 1.28
C LEU A 725 -6.54 -7.68 0.51
N ARG A 726 -5.85 -8.81 0.30
CA ARG A 726 -6.48 -9.97 -0.37
C ARG A 726 -7.57 -10.59 0.49
N ALA A 727 -7.35 -10.72 1.80
CA ALA A 727 -8.37 -11.18 2.74
C ALA A 727 -9.61 -10.25 2.71
N LEU A 728 -9.39 -8.94 2.75
CA LEU A 728 -10.44 -7.93 2.61
C LEU A 728 -11.23 -8.10 1.30
N GLY A 729 -10.54 -8.20 0.16
CA GLY A 729 -11.18 -8.38 -1.14
C GLY A 729 -12.04 -9.65 -1.21
N ASN A 730 -11.53 -10.76 -0.67
CA ASN A 730 -12.25 -12.04 -0.62
C ASN A 730 -13.50 -11.95 0.28
N LYS A 731 -13.41 -11.27 1.43
CA LYS A 731 -14.57 -11.04 2.31
C LYS A 731 -15.63 -10.16 1.65
N LEU A 732 -15.23 -9.13 0.91
CA LEU A 732 -16.17 -8.33 0.12
C LEU A 732 -16.88 -9.16 -0.96
N VAL A 733 -16.17 -10.08 -1.64
CA VAL A 733 -16.78 -11.03 -2.59
C VAL A 733 -17.77 -11.98 -1.89
N GLU A 734 -17.43 -12.47 -0.70
CA GLU A 734 -18.28 -13.34 0.12
C GLU A 734 -19.62 -12.66 0.46
N HIS A 735 -19.57 -11.39 0.86
CA HIS A 735 -20.75 -10.57 1.14
C HIS A 735 -21.36 -9.87 -0.10
N LYS A 736 -20.90 -10.23 -1.31
CA LYS A 736 -21.40 -9.75 -2.61
C LYS A 736 -21.21 -8.25 -2.88
N ASP A 737 -20.31 -7.59 -2.16
CA ASP A 737 -19.87 -6.22 -2.43
C ASP A 737 -18.76 -6.23 -3.51
N TYR A 738 -19.14 -6.61 -4.73
CA TYR A 738 -18.19 -6.77 -5.82
C TYR A 738 -17.54 -5.46 -6.24
N LYS A 739 -18.24 -4.32 -6.09
CA LYS A 739 -17.72 -3.01 -6.48
C LYS A 739 -16.51 -2.62 -5.63
N ASN A 740 -16.60 -2.79 -4.31
CA ASN A 740 -15.46 -2.51 -3.44
C ASN A 740 -14.39 -3.60 -3.55
N ALA A 741 -14.76 -4.87 -3.78
CA ALA A 741 -13.80 -5.94 -4.06
C ALA A 741 -12.94 -5.64 -5.31
N ILE A 742 -13.56 -5.20 -6.41
CA ILE A 742 -12.85 -4.78 -7.63
C ILE A 742 -11.81 -3.70 -7.30
N TRP A 743 -12.19 -2.69 -6.52
CA TRP A 743 -11.25 -1.63 -6.13
C TRP A 743 -10.03 -2.19 -5.37
N VAL A 744 -10.26 -3.10 -4.41
CA VAL A 744 -9.19 -3.76 -3.65
C VAL A 744 -8.28 -4.57 -4.58
N PHE A 745 -8.83 -5.36 -5.50
CA PHE A 745 -8.04 -6.19 -6.41
C PHE A 745 -7.32 -5.37 -7.49
N GLU A 746 -7.90 -4.25 -7.96
CA GLU A 746 -7.20 -3.25 -8.79
C GLU A 746 -6.01 -2.64 -8.05
N LYS A 747 -6.15 -2.38 -6.74
CA LYS A 747 -5.03 -1.91 -5.91
C LYS A 747 -3.95 -3.00 -5.79
N LEU A 748 -4.33 -4.24 -5.52
CA LEU A 748 -3.40 -5.38 -5.39
C LEU A 748 -2.61 -5.65 -6.66
N THR A 749 -3.25 -5.64 -7.83
CA THR A 749 -2.59 -5.84 -9.13
C THR A 749 -1.58 -4.74 -9.47
N LYS A 750 -1.77 -3.52 -8.95
CA LYS A 750 -0.78 -2.42 -9.02
C LYS A 750 0.34 -2.58 -8.01
N ILE A 751 0.03 -2.96 -6.77
CA ILE A 751 1.01 -3.13 -5.69
C ILE A 751 1.95 -4.32 -5.96
N ARG A 752 1.45 -5.40 -6.56
CA ARG A 752 2.13 -6.68 -6.78
C ARG A 752 1.80 -7.27 -8.16
N SER A 753 2.23 -6.59 -9.22
CA SER A 753 1.94 -6.98 -10.61
C SER A 753 2.64 -8.28 -11.06
N GLU A 754 3.51 -8.84 -10.22
CA GLU A 754 4.17 -10.13 -10.40
C GLU A 754 3.38 -11.35 -9.89
N ILE A 755 2.23 -11.13 -9.26
CA ILE A 755 1.37 -12.17 -8.69
C ILE A 755 0.16 -12.44 -9.60
N PRO A 756 0.17 -13.52 -10.42
CA PRO A 756 -0.93 -13.80 -11.37
C PRO A 756 -2.29 -13.99 -10.69
N GLN A 757 -2.30 -14.51 -9.46
CA GLN A 757 -3.49 -14.76 -8.67
C GLN A 757 -4.33 -13.51 -8.46
N PHE A 758 -3.71 -12.34 -8.28
CA PHE A 758 -4.44 -11.10 -8.06
C PHE A 758 -5.20 -10.64 -9.32
N PHE A 759 -4.68 -10.98 -10.50
CA PHE A 759 -5.39 -10.76 -11.77
C PHE A 759 -6.59 -11.71 -11.91
N ARG A 760 -6.47 -12.96 -11.43
CA ARG A 760 -7.61 -13.89 -11.38
C ARG A 760 -8.68 -13.34 -10.43
N ASP A 761 -8.30 -12.96 -9.21
CA ASP A 761 -9.23 -12.43 -8.21
C ASP A 761 -9.98 -11.19 -8.76
N LEU A 762 -9.24 -10.27 -9.40
CA LEU A 762 -9.82 -9.11 -10.10
C LEU A 762 -10.80 -9.52 -11.21
N ALA A 763 -10.41 -10.46 -12.07
CA ALA A 763 -11.26 -10.90 -13.17
C ALA A 763 -12.54 -11.57 -12.69
N MET A 764 -12.46 -12.38 -11.63
CA MET A 764 -13.64 -13.02 -11.05
C MET A 764 -14.54 -11.97 -10.39
N ALA A 765 -13.98 -10.96 -9.73
CA ALA A 765 -14.75 -9.84 -9.20
C ALA A 765 -15.48 -9.05 -10.32
N TYR A 766 -14.82 -8.78 -11.46
CA TYR A 766 -15.48 -8.21 -12.64
C TYR A 766 -16.62 -9.09 -13.14
N HIS A 767 -16.39 -10.41 -13.25
CA HIS A 767 -17.41 -11.35 -13.69
C HIS A 767 -18.65 -11.33 -12.78
N TYR A 768 -18.46 -11.37 -11.46
CA TYR A 768 -19.56 -11.33 -10.49
C TYR A 768 -20.29 -9.99 -10.46
N ASN A 769 -19.59 -8.89 -10.76
CA ASN A 769 -20.19 -7.58 -10.96
C ASN A 769 -20.91 -7.42 -12.31
N GLY A 770 -20.86 -8.43 -13.19
CA GLY A 770 -21.45 -8.41 -14.53
C GLY A 770 -20.58 -7.76 -15.62
N GLU A 771 -19.36 -7.32 -15.30
CA GLU A 771 -18.39 -6.70 -16.21
C GLU A 771 -17.60 -7.76 -17.00
N ASN A 772 -18.31 -8.65 -17.70
CA ASN A 772 -17.74 -9.85 -18.34
C ASN A 772 -16.63 -9.57 -19.36
N GLN A 773 -16.68 -8.46 -20.09
CA GLN A 773 -15.61 -8.11 -21.03
C GLN A 773 -14.29 -7.86 -20.28
N LYS A 774 -14.33 -7.04 -19.23
CA LYS A 774 -13.14 -6.77 -18.40
C LYS A 774 -12.59 -8.03 -17.75
N ALA A 775 -13.47 -8.95 -17.34
CA ALA A 775 -13.08 -10.26 -16.83
C ALA A 775 -12.29 -11.07 -17.88
N VAL A 776 -12.79 -11.14 -19.12
CA VAL A 776 -12.12 -11.84 -20.24
C VAL A 776 -10.80 -11.18 -20.60
N ASP A 777 -10.76 -9.84 -20.69
CA ASP A 777 -9.52 -9.10 -20.99
C ASP A 777 -8.44 -9.37 -19.93
N THR A 778 -8.83 -9.38 -18.65
CA THR A 778 -7.93 -9.62 -17.52
C THR A 778 -7.44 -11.07 -17.46
N LEU A 779 -8.33 -12.05 -17.69
CA LEU A 779 -7.95 -13.46 -17.74
C LEU A 779 -7.06 -13.78 -18.93
N TRP A 780 -7.28 -13.13 -20.07
CA TRP A 780 -6.39 -13.27 -21.22
C TRP A 780 -5.01 -12.69 -20.95
N TYR A 781 -4.93 -11.51 -20.32
CA TYR A 781 -3.65 -10.96 -19.86
C TYR A 781 -2.91 -11.95 -18.95
N LEU A 782 -3.61 -12.57 -17.99
CA LEU A 782 -3.05 -13.60 -17.13
C LEU A 782 -2.58 -14.83 -17.93
N ALA A 783 -3.42 -15.36 -18.81
CA ALA A 783 -3.15 -16.60 -19.53
C ALA A 783 -2.05 -16.47 -20.60
N SER A 784 -1.93 -15.30 -21.24
CA SER A 784 -0.98 -15.06 -22.34
C SER A 784 0.40 -14.62 -21.86
N LYS A 785 0.52 -14.09 -20.63
CA LYS A 785 1.78 -13.59 -20.06
C LYS A 785 2.67 -14.71 -19.50
N GLY A 786 3.99 -14.55 -19.66
CA GLY A 786 4.99 -15.36 -18.97
C GLY A 786 5.10 -14.97 -17.49
N TRP A 787 4.94 -15.95 -16.60
CA TRP A 787 5.10 -15.77 -15.15
C TRP A 787 6.35 -16.51 -14.65
N ASP A 788 6.79 -16.18 -13.43
CA ASP A 788 7.83 -16.94 -12.76
C ASP A 788 7.44 -18.43 -12.69
N SER A 789 8.42 -19.33 -12.83
CA SER A 789 8.23 -20.79 -12.80
C SER A 789 7.46 -21.32 -11.59
N ARG A 790 7.44 -20.57 -10.47
CA ARG A 790 6.65 -20.90 -9.28
C ARG A 790 5.13 -20.84 -9.49
N PHE A 791 4.68 -20.20 -10.58
CA PHE A 791 3.27 -20.05 -10.94
C PHE A 791 2.86 -20.86 -12.17
N GLU A 792 3.68 -21.81 -12.62
CA GLU A 792 3.30 -22.69 -13.74
C GLU A 792 1.93 -23.34 -13.51
N GLU A 793 1.15 -23.46 -14.58
CA GLU A 793 -0.24 -23.96 -14.63
C GLU A 793 -1.34 -23.00 -14.16
N VAL A 794 -1.02 -21.86 -13.53
CA VAL A 794 -2.06 -20.84 -13.20
C VAL A 794 -2.78 -20.33 -14.46
N GLN A 795 -2.07 -20.29 -15.59
CA GLN A 795 -2.64 -19.91 -16.88
C GLN A 795 -3.75 -20.88 -17.32
N GLN A 796 -3.64 -22.17 -17.00
CA GLN A 796 -4.68 -23.15 -17.35
C GLN A 796 -5.98 -22.87 -16.60
N ILE A 797 -5.89 -22.55 -15.32
CA ILE A 797 -7.05 -22.20 -14.48
C ILE A 797 -7.71 -20.93 -15.05
N ALA A 798 -6.92 -19.94 -15.42
CA ALA A 798 -7.44 -18.72 -16.05
C ALA A 798 -8.10 -18.98 -17.42
N LEU A 799 -7.56 -19.89 -18.24
CA LEU A 799 -8.19 -20.31 -19.50
C LEU A 799 -9.53 -21.03 -19.24
N ASN A 800 -9.62 -21.86 -18.21
CA ASN A 800 -10.87 -22.52 -17.80
C ASN A 800 -11.92 -21.48 -17.37
N ASP A 801 -11.53 -20.49 -16.56
CA ASP A 801 -12.40 -19.37 -16.17
C ASP A 801 -12.86 -18.57 -17.39
N MET A 802 -11.92 -18.16 -18.25
CA MET A 802 -12.17 -17.31 -19.42
C MET A 802 -13.14 -17.98 -20.40
N ASN A 803 -12.86 -19.22 -20.80
CA ASN A 803 -13.67 -19.93 -21.78
C ASN A 803 -15.08 -20.27 -21.24
N SER A 804 -15.19 -20.51 -19.93
CA SER A 804 -16.50 -20.65 -19.27
C SER A 804 -17.30 -19.34 -19.34
N ILE A 805 -16.70 -18.20 -18.98
CA ILE A 805 -17.35 -16.88 -19.05
C ILE A 805 -17.80 -16.56 -20.48
N ILE A 806 -16.94 -16.82 -21.48
CA ILE A 806 -17.27 -16.64 -22.90
C ILE A 806 -18.46 -17.51 -23.31
N ALA A 807 -18.45 -18.79 -22.94
CA ALA A 807 -19.51 -19.73 -23.29
C ALA A 807 -20.86 -19.35 -22.66
N LEU A 808 -20.86 -18.91 -21.40
CA LEU A 808 -22.06 -18.47 -20.67
C LEU A 808 -22.63 -17.14 -21.20
N ASN A 809 -21.81 -16.32 -21.85
CA ASN A 809 -22.18 -15.00 -22.38
C ASN A 809 -22.29 -14.94 -23.91
N ASN A 810 -22.42 -16.08 -24.59
CA ASN A 810 -22.50 -16.17 -26.04
C ASN A 810 -23.58 -15.27 -26.70
N LYS A 811 -24.64 -14.90 -25.96
CA LYS A 811 -25.69 -13.98 -26.42
C LYS A 811 -25.29 -12.50 -26.37
N ASN A 812 -24.38 -12.11 -25.48
CA ASN A 812 -24.01 -10.72 -25.20
C ASN A 812 -22.87 -10.19 -26.08
N LYS A 813 -22.37 -10.99 -27.05
CA LYS A 813 -21.26 -10.69 -27.97
C LYS A 813 -20.08 -9.99 -27.28
N LEU A 814 -19.27 -10.76 -26.55
CA LEU A 814 -17.96 -10.33 -26.07
C LEU A 814 -16.97 -10.20 -27.24
N ASP A 815 -16.04 -9.24 -27.17
CA ASP A 815 -14.91 -9.18 -28.09
C ASP A 815 -13.87 -10.20 -27.65
N THR A 816 -13.56 -11.14 -28.55
CA THR A 816 -12.56 -12.19 -28.37
C THR A 816 -11.55 -12.20 -29.52
N SER A 817 -11.52 -11.15 -30.34
CA SER A 817 -10.69 -11.09 -31.56
C SER A 817 -9.20 -11.11 -31.28
N PHE A 818 -8.80 -10.67 -30.08
CA PHE A 818 -7.43 -10.64 -29.59
C PHE A 818 -6.93 -11.96 -28.99
N ILE A 819 -7.82 -12.96 -28.84
CA ILE A 819 -7.50 -14.26 -28.22
C ILE A 819 -7.04 -15.24 -29.30
N ASP A 820 -5.96 -15.98 -29.02
CA ASP A 820 -5.55 -17.09 -29.89
C ASP A 820 -6.64 -18.18 -29.89
N LYS A 821 -7.24 -18.42 -31.07
CA LYS A 821 -8.30 -19.41 -31.28
C LYS A 821 -7.91 -20.83 -30.83
N LYS A 822 -6.62 -21.18 -30.80
CA LYS A 822 -6.16 -22.49 -30.30
C LYS A 822 -6.41 -22.68 -28.81
N LEU A 823 -6.56 -21.60 -28.05
CA LEU A 823 -6.80 -21.61 -26.61
C LEU A 823 -8.27 -21.31 -26.25
N MET A 824 -9.16 -21.24 -27.26
CA MET A 824 -10.58 -20.95 -27.09
C MET A 824 -11.44 -22.21 -27.14
N GLU A 825 -11.54 -22.91 -26.02
CA GLU A 825 -12.39 -24.10 -25.90
C GLU A 825 -12.99 -24.18 -24.49
N ASN A 826 -14.32 -24.36 -24.41
CA ASN A 826 -15.02 -24.52 -23.14
C ASN A 826 -15.01 -25.99 -22.72
N PHE A 827 -14.58 -26.27 -21.49
CA PHE A 827 -14.49 -27.62 -20.91
C PHE A 827 -15.50 -27.77 -19.76
N PRO A 828 -16.79 -28.01 -20.04
CA PRO A 828 -17.79 -28.16 -18.98
C PRO A 828 -17.54 -29.43 -18.15
N VAL A 829 -17.69 -29.31 -16.83
CA VAL A 829 -17.47 -30.39 -15.85
C VAL A 829 -18.57 -30.41 -14.78
N ASP A 830 -18.86 -31.58 -14.21
CA ASP A 830 -19.94 -31.73 -13.24
C ASP A 830 -19.61 -31.04 -11.91
N ILE A 831 -18.37 -31.18 -11.44
CA ILE A 831 -17.86 -30.49 -10.24
C ILE A 831 -16.50 -29.87 -10.54
N ARG A 832 -16.32 -28.61 -10.15
CA ARG A 832 -15.04 -27.91 -10.09
C ARG A 832 -14.87 -27.27 -8.73
N ILE A 833 -13.71 -27.40 -8.12
CA ILE A 833 -13.37 -26.77 -6.83
C ILE A 833 -12.08 -25.99 -7.03
N VAL A 834 -12.07 -24.73 -6.64
CA VAL A 834 -10.88 -23.86 -6.68
C VAL A 834 -10.57 -23.41 -5.26
N LEU A 835 -9.43 -23.81 -4.72
CA LEU A 835 -8.97 -23.43 -3.38
C LEU A 835 -7.96 -22.29 -3.49
N THR A 836 -8.23 -21.16 -2.85
CA THR A 836 -7.32 -20.01 -2.71
C THR A 836 -7.01 -19.72 -1.25
N TRP A 837 -5.96 -18.94 -0.98
CA TRP A 837 -5.62 -18.46 0.36
C TRP A 837 -4.98 -17.08 0.34
N ASN A 838 -5.07 -16.36 1.46
CA ASN A 838 -4.65 -14.95 1.54
C ASN A 838 -3.15 -14.72 1.76
N THR A 839 -2.35 -15.72 2.11
CA THR A 839 -0.96 -15.53 2.57
C THR A 839 0.09 -16.09 1.59
N ASP A 840 1.17 -15.32 1.33
CA ASP A 840 2.30 -15.78 0.50
C ASP A 840 3.21 -16.76 1.29
N ASN A 841 4.15 -17.43 0.60
CA ASN A 841 5.12 -18.37 1.20
C ASN A 841 4.50 -19.49 2.07
N CYS A 842 3.29 -19.91 1.73
CA CYS A 842 2.60 -21.03 2.37
C CYS A 842 2.56 -22.24 1.42
N ASP A 843 2.52 -23.42 2.03
CA ASP A 843 2.39 -24.71 1.36
C ASP A 843 1.05 -25.33 1.77
N ILE A 844 0.01 -25.09 0.97
CA ILE A 844 -1.38 -25.49 1.24
C ILE A 844 -1.90 -26.29 0.05
N ASP A 845 -2.24 -27.56 0.29
CA ASP A 845 -2.84 -28.43 -0.72
C ASP A 845 -4.36 -28.44 -0.62
N LEU A 846 -5.02 -28.52 -1.79
CA LEU A 846 -6.40 -28.97 -1.92
C LEU A 846 -6.45 -30.50 -1.93
N TRP A 847 -7.21 -31.07 -1.01
CA TRP A 847 -7.53 -32.51 -1.00
C TRP A 847 -9.03 -32.69 -1.22
N VAL A 848 -9.38 -33.54 -2.19
CA VAL A 848 -10.79 -33.88 -2.46
C VAL A 848 -10.96 -35.39 -2.38
N THR A 849 -11.81 -35.86 -1.48
CA THR A 849 -12.17 -37.29 -1.38
C THR A 849 -13.52 -37.51 -2.05
N ASP A 850 -13.57 -38.42 -3.03
CA ASP A 850 -14.78 -38.72 -3.78
C ASP A 850 -15.70 -39.73 -3.03
N PRO A 851 -16.93 -39.99 -3.53
CA PRO A 851 -17.87 -40.92 -2.90
C PRO A 851 -17.39 -42.37 -2.80
N ASP A 852 -16.42 -42.78 -3.62
CA ASP A 852 -15.79 -44.11 -3.56
C ASP A 852 -14.63 -44.15 -2.54
N ASN A 853 -14.51 -43.09 -1.72
CA ASN A 853 -13.46 -42.88 -0.73
C ASN A 853 -12.05 -42.78 -1.35
N GLU A 854 -11.98 -42.37 -2.63
CA GLU A 854 -10.72 -42.13 -3.31
C GLU A 854 -10.30 -40.67 -3.15
N LYS A 855 -9.12 -40.43 -2.57
CA LYS A 855 -8.57 -39.09 -2.36
C LYS A 855 -7.75 -38.62 -3.57
N CYS A 856 -8.14 -37.48 -4.15
CA CYS A 856 -7.39 -36.71 -5.14
C CYS A 856 -6.57 -35.62 -4.45
N TYR A 857 -5.25 -35.63 -4.67
CA TYR A 857 -4.27 -34.73 -4.03
C TYR A 857 -2.90 -34.81 -4.75
N TYR A 858 -1.88 -34.07 -4.31
CA TYR A 858 -0.58 -33.96 -5.00
C TYR A 858 0.11 -35.30 -5.38
N LYS A 859 -0.09 -36.39 -4.61
CA LYS A 859 0.44 -37.74 -4.95
C LYS A 859 -0.50 -38.56 -5.84
N ASN A 860 -1.81 -38.30 -5.80
CA ASN A 860 -2.82 -38.97 -6.62
C ASN A 860 -3.59 -37.94 -7.45
N LYS A 861 -2.93 -37.42 -8.49
CA LYS A 861 -3.44 -36.28 -9.27
C LYS A 861 -4.58 -36.62 -10.23
N LEU A 862 -4.87 -37.90 -10.44
CA LEU A 862 -5.92 -38.39 -11.33
C LEU A 862 -6.60 -39.63 -10.74
N THR A 863 -7.89 -39.51 -10.37
CA THR A 863 -8.65 -40.59 -9.74
C THR A 863 -9.20 -41.60 -10.75
N ALA A 864 -9.68 -42.76 -10.26
CA ALA A 864 -10.31 -43.79 -11.10
C ALA A 864 -11.58 -43.29 -11.78
N ASN A 865 -12.28 -42.34 -11.14
CA ASN A 865 -13.46 -41.69 -11.67
C ASN A 865 -13.13 -40.48 -12.58
N GLY A 866 -11.85 -40.27 -12.88
CA GLY A 866 -11.39 -39.19 -13.76
C GLY A 866 -11.32 -37.82 -13.10
N GLY A 867 -11.42 -37.73 -11.78
CA GLY A 867 -11.17 -36.50 -11.04
C GLY A 867 -9.70 -36.11 -11.15
N ARG A 868 -9.42 -34.86 -11.50
CA ARG A 868 -8.08 -34.32 -11.71
C ARG A 868 -7.84 -33.15 -10.77
N ILE A 869 -6.63 -33.05 -10.25
CA ILE A 869 -6.15 -31.85 -9.54
C ILE A 869 -5.03 -31.15 -10.33
N SER A 870 -4.93 -29.83 -10.19
CA SER A 870 -3.83 -29.02 -10.71
C SER A 870 -2.48 -29.44 -10.12
N ARG A 871 -1.41 -28.82 -10.63
CA ARG A 871 -0.13 -28.84 -9.91
C ARG A 871 -0.29 -28.30 -8.48
N ASP A 872 0.60 -28.83 -7.64
CA ASP A 872 0.84 -28.45 -6.26
C ASP A 872 1.65 -27.14 -6.17
N PHE A 873 1.09 -26.14 -5.49
CA PHE A 873 1.66 -24.80 -5.32
C PHE A 873 2.34 -24.62 -3.95
N THR A 874 3.57 -25.13 -3.83
CA THR A 874 4.35 -25.17 -2.57
C THR A 874 5.03 -23.87 -2.11
N ARG A 875 5.01 -22.78 -2.91
CA ARG A 875 5.90 -21.60 -2.70
C ARG A 875 5.21 -20.24 -2.77
N GLY A 876 3.90 -20.17 -2.53
CA GLY A 876 3.21 -18.90 -2.58
C GLY A 876 1.70 -19.00 -2.50
N TYR A 877 1.01 -18.14 -3.25
CA TYR A 877 -0.44 -18.14 -3.35
C TYR A 877 -0.95 -19.27 -4.26
N GLY A 878 -2.03 -19.93 -3.87
CA GLY A 878 -2.87 -20.75 -4.75
C GLY A 878 -3.63 -19.86 -5.75
N PRO A 879 -4.21 -20.44 -6.81
CA PRO A 879 -5.15 -21.52 -6.55
C PRO A 879 -4.65 -22.93 -6.83
N GLU A 880 -5.24 -23.89 -6.12
CA GLU A 880 -5.34 -25.28 -6.58
C GLU A 880 -6.73 -25.58 -7.11
N GLU A 881 -6.82 -26.33 -8.22
CA GLU A 881 -8.06 -26.64 -8.91
C GLU A 881 -8.29 -28.15 -8.98
N PHE A 882 -9.45 -28.60 -8.50
CA PHE A 882 -9.97 -29.94 -8.77
C PHE A 882 -11.11 -29.87 -9.79
N CYS A 883 -11.10 -30.76 -10.79
CA CYS A 883 -12.18 -30.91 -11.77
C CYS A 883 -12.56 -32.38 -11.94
N ILE A 884 -13.86 -32.66 -12.10
CA ILE A 884 -14.35 -33.98 -12.51
C ILE A 884 -15.48 -33.84 -13.53
N LYS A 885 -15.26 -34.39 -14.73
CA LYS A 885 -16.19 -34.26 -15.86
C LYS A 885 -17.50 -35.01 -15.63
N GLU A 886 -17.42 -36.27 -15.22
CA GLU A 886 -18.56 -37.16 -14.95
C GLU A 886 -18.52 -37.57 -13.48
N ALA A 887 -19.10 -36.77 -12.60
CA ALA A 887 -19.02 -36.99 -11.16
C ALA A 887 -19.91 -38.18 -10.73
N PRO A 888 -19.39 -39.16 -9.94
CA PRO A 888 -20.21 -40.07 -9.16
C PRO A 888 -21.20 -39.31 -8.25
N GLU A 889 -22.40 -39.87 -8.08
CA GLU A 889 -23.33 -39.34 -7.08
C GLU A 889 -22.81 -39.65 -5.67
N GLY A 890 -22.97 -38.69 -4.76
CA GLY A 890 -22.56 -38.84 -3.37
C GLY A 890 -21.87 -37.61 -2.82
N THR A 891 -21.25 -37.79 -1.66
CA THR A 891 -20.61 -36.69 -0.91
C THR A 891 -19.13 -36.62 -1.23
N TYR A 892 -18.68 -35.44 -1.62
CA TYR A 892 -17.28 -35.08 -1.79
C TYR A 892 -16.81 -34.34 -0.55
N LYS A 893 -15.72 -34.82 0.07
CA LYS A 893 -15.08 -34.14 1.19
C LYS A 893 -13.98 -33.22 0.68
N ILE A 894 -14.00 -31.97 1.10
CA ILE A 894 -13.03 -30.94 0.70
C ILE A 894 -12.18 -30.58 1.92
N GLU A 895 -10.86 -30.74 1.80
CA GLU A 895 -9.91 -30.45 2.86
C GLU A 895 -8.79 -29.54 2.34
N ALA A 896 -8.30 -28.64 3.18
CA ALA A 896 -7.04 -27.92 2.99
C ALA A 896 -5.98 -28.57 3.88
N ASN A 897 -4.86 -29.00 3.31
CA ASN A 897 -3.74 -29.49 4.10
C ASN A 897 -2.61 -28.46 4.10
N TYR A 898 -2.38 -27.85 5.26
CA TYR A 898 -1.31 -26.87 5.47
C TYR A 898 -0.06 -27.60 5.96
N TYR A 899 1.00 -27.65 5.15
CA TYR A 899 2.26 -28.29 5.57
C TYR A 899 3.14 -27.37 6.41
N GLY A 900 3.06 -26.07 6.15
CA GLY A 900 3.84 -25.05 6.82
C GLY A 900 4.06 -23.81 5.98
N THR A 901 4.85 -22.90 6.52
CA THR A 901 5.20 -21.63 5.88
C THR A 901 6.71 -21.43 5.96
N SER A 902 7.28 -20.90 4.88
CA SER A 902 8.65 -20.39 4.87
C SER A 902 8.68 -18.87 5.08
N SER A 903 7.54 -18.25 5.39
CA SER A 903 7.46 -16.82 5.66
C SER A 903 8.30 -16.50 6.89
N GLN A 904 9.21 -15.53 6.72
CA GLN A 904 9.99 -14.96 7.81
C GLN A 904 9.30 -13.72 8.41
N LYS A 905 8.11 -13.35 7.87
CA LYS A 905 7.24 -12.29 8.39
C LYS A 905 6.38 -12.82 9.54
N MET A 906 5.87 -11.91 10.37
CA MET A 906 4.91 -12.26 11.42
C MET A 906 3.70 -12.99 10.82
N LEU A 907 3.33 -14.14 11.39
CA LEU A 907 2.26 -14.97 10.85
C LEU A 907 0.89 -14.38 11.18
N GLN A 908 0.20 -13.92 10.13
CA GLN A 908 -1.20 -13.55 10.18
C GLN A 908 -2.09 -14.81 10.09
N PRO A 909 -3.39 -14.74 10.44
CA PRO A 909 -4.31 -15.85 10.22
C PRO A 909 -4.36 -16.18 8.73
N VAL A 910 -4.16 -17.46 8.42
CA VAL A 910 -4.33 -17.97 7.07
C VAL A 910 -5.80 -18.25 6.86
N ILE A 911 -6.38 -17.62 5.85
CA ILE A 911 -7.76 -17.79 5.42
C ILE A 911 -7.74 -18.51 4.09
N VAL A 912 -8.38 -19.67 4.05
CA VAL A 912 -8.60 -20.43 2.83
C VAL A 912 -10.02 -20.23 2.33
N GLN A 913 -10.19 -20.15 1.01
CA GLN A 913 -11.49 -20.03 0.37
C GLN A 913 -11.62 -21.08 -0.73
N ALA A 914 -12.65 -21.91 -0.64
CA ALA A 914 -13.00 -22.91 -1.65
C ALA A 914 -14.21 -22.45 -2.45
N GLU A 915 -14.00 -22.14 -3.73
CA GLU A 915 -15.08 -21.88 -4.68
C GLU A 915 -15.49 -23.21 -5.34
N ILE A 916 -16.75 -23.59 -5.11
CA ILE A 916 -17.31 -24.87 -5.54
C ILE A 916 -18.32 -24.57 -6.63
N PHE A 917 -18.09 -25.15 -7.80
CA PHE A 917 -18.98 -25.06 -8.94
C PHE A 917 -19.58 -26.43 -9.24
N THR A 918 -20.90 -26.45 -9.40
CA THR A 918 -21.62 -27.60 -9.98
C THR A 918 -22.12 -27.22 -11.37
N ASN A 919 -22.09 -28.17 -12.31
CA ASN A 919 -22.37 -27.94 -13.73
C ASN A 919 -21.51 -26.80 -14.33
N PHE A 920 -20.23 -26.71 -13.94
CA PHE A 920 -19.33 -25.67 -14.41
C PHE A 920 -19.28 -25.60 -15.95
N GLY A 921 -19.22 -24.38 -16.49
CA GLY A 921 -19.20 -24.13 -17.94
C GLY A 921 -20.52 -24.41 -18.66
N ARG A 922 -21.62 -24.66 -17.94
CA ARG A 922 -22.97 -24.88 -18.48
C ARG A 922 -23.93 -23.80 -17.98
N THR A 923 -25.02 -23.56 -18.73
CA THR A 923 -25.99 -22.49 -18.42
C THR A 923 -26.70 -22.65 -17.06
N ASN A 924 -26.71 -23.85 -16.50
CA ASN A 924 -27.23 -24.18 -15.17
C ASN A 924 -26.13 -24.30 -14.10
N GLN A 925 -24.96 -23.70 -14.33
CA GLN A 925 -23.87 -23.63 -13.36
C GLN A 925 -24.37 -23.02 -12.04
N LYS A 926 -24.01 -23.64 -10.92
CA LYS A 926 -24.18 -23.06 -9.58
C LYS A 926 -22.81 -22.88 -8.94
N ARG A 927 -22.67 -21.83 -8.13
CA ARG A 927 -21.47 -21.49 -7.38
C ARG A 927 -21.81 -21.38 -5.90
N GLU A 928 -20.98 -22.00 -5.08
CA GLU A 928 -20.98 -21.90 -3.62
C GLU A 928 -19.56 -21.57 -3.17
N VAL A 929 -19.42 -20.82 -2.08
CA VAL A 929 -18.13 -20.38 -1.55
C VAL A 929 -18.07 -20.77 -0.09
N LEU A 930 -16.98 -21.42 0.31
CA LEU A 930 -16.68 -21.76 1.69
C LEU A 930 -15.41 -21.05 2.11
N THR A 931 -15.43 -20.35 3.24
CA THR A 931 -14.28 -19.66 3.81
C THR A 931 -13.94 -20.28 5.16
N LEU A 932 -12.66 -20.55 5.41
CA LEU A 932 -12.18 -21.08 6.68
C LEU A 932 -10.90 -20.37 7.11
N GLN A 933 -10.87 -19.87 8.35
CA GLN A 933 -9.63 -19.42 8.99
C GLN A 933 -8.94 -20.60 9.66
N LEU A 934 -7.66 -20.83 9.33
CA LEU A 934 -6.87 -21.92 9.88
C LEU A 934 -6.38 -21.54 11.30
N ASP A 935 -6.59 -22.43 12.26
CA ASP A 935 -6.23 -22.22 13.67
C ASP A 935 -4.78 -22.60 14.00
N SER A 936 -4.06 -23.22 13.07
CA SER A 936 -2.70 -23.69 13.25
C SER A 936 -1.91 -23.69 11.94
N VAL A 937 -0.59 -23.53 12.06
CA VAL A 937 0.33 -23.39 10.93
C VAL A 937 0.68 -24.72 10.23
N LYS A 938 0.04 -25.81 10.67
CA LYS A 938 0.22 -27.15 10.11
C LYS A 938 -0.95 -28.04 10.48
N GLY A 939 -1.56 -28.71 9.50
CA GLY A 939 -2.67 -29.62 9.74
C GLY A 939 -3.54 -29.87 8.52
N VAL A 940 -4.44 -30.85 8.63
CA VAL A 940 -5.49 -31.10 7.65
C VAL A 940 -6.78 -30.52 8.19
N PHE A 941 -7.36 -29.58 7.46
CA PHE A 941 -8.57 -28.87 7.84
C PHE A 941 -9.69 -29.23 6.90
N THR A 942 -10.81 -29.71 7.44
CA THR A 942 -12.00 -29.94 6.62
C THR A 942 -12.66 -28.60 6.35
N ILE A 943 -12.75 -28.21 5.08
CA ILE A 943 -13.38 -26.95 4.66
C ILE A 943 -14.90 -27.14 4.60
N GLY A 944 -15.34 -28.30 4.09
CA GLY A 944 -16.75 -28.65 4.01
C GLY A 944 -16.99 -29.88 3.14
N THR A 945 -18.27 -30.13 2.86
CA THR A 945 -18.69 -31.25 2.01
C THR A 945 -19.69 -30.79 0.96
N VAL A 946 -19.66 -31.45 -0.21
CA VAL A 946 -20.58 -31.19 -1.32
C VAL A 946 -21.27 -32.49 -1.69
N THR A 947 -22.59 -32.52 -1.60
CA THR A 947 -23.36 -33.67 -2.07
C THR A 947 -23.85 -33.45 -3.50
N PHE A 948 -23.33 -34.24 -4.44
CA PHE A 948 -23.71 -34.19 -5.85
C PHE A 948 -24.75 -35.26 -6.18
N LYS A 949 -25.80 -34.86 -6.89
CA LYS A 949 -26.89 -35.71 -7.41
C LYS A 949 -27.18 -35.30 -8.84
N LYS A 950 -27.35 -36.28 -9.74
CA LYS A 950 -27.52 -35.99 -11.18
C LYS A 950 -28.89 -35.45 -11.54
#